data_AF-A0A2V5NSE8-F1
#
_entry.id   AF-A0A2V5NSE8-F1
#
_cell.length_a   1.000
_cell.length_b   1.000
_cell.length_c   1.000
_cell.angle_alpha   90.00
_cell.angle_beta   90.00
_cell.angle_gamma   90.00
#
_symmetry.space_group_name_H-M   'P 1'
#
loop_
_entity.id
_entity.type
_entity.pdbx_description
1 polymer ?
#
loop_
_entity_poly.entity_id
_entity_poly.type
_entity_poly.pdbx_seq_one_letter_code
_entity_poly.pdbx_strand_id
1 'polypeptide(L)'
;MDITKPKSQLAAELQRQLTGIDRQHPGFEELSTGARRGIEPGAPARSVLFHALASPDVHPLTVGARTSVDYPTLEELEVVENYIFSLAPRKLSSFRNPVIAVFACQYRTRAHTAHGQHADLTFSRAGVARVGTEGERYDGPTRSFVPLPADGGRGFAVLPARYVAYIAEYGAAAPTHAIFRPVAGIDAQLTFVMPVHKLFAGGECLVAEDGRPISLPAFKFAGLHVNEKLARIHKRSADNPGRVPPLPGFDLSAPPFVRTSKSSKDLITLASIGSSVLVVPVPNDLVRVSTQTVNGKREPVRFKVPAGLTRNRFWTSLLISSTDNGRAAPEYANIRLEITQTAGGQWRRTNLNEIPDPPLAGQTSFDKKLAAGGYEAAHLVDSTCEGAITLKPSPVLKLEILPAFSLVTAVDYFPQVEQAAVIAWLEKTQGRPIGLSNPGIVFPQGGPQPLSDGRFRSDDTATSLQASNAMPNSELADPLDSSRRAFSVNEQANLTATAVVGFTSSGTSAGQHPNSAGVSSCLPDAASDFFAPGWDVSEYVINDRSNYVAFGLGSPFPEDSKLCAALNSFWPAVAPDASRTFGFQPPQNAASLRRRALFTSIPLLDGELGYHPQHPRVLGAEVASSTGWDGDQGPLPRAVS
;
A
#
# COMPACT_ATOMS: atom_id res chain seq x y z
N MET A 1 -17.42 35.13 3.20
CA MET A 1 -16.70 34.83 4.45
C MET A 1 -15.43 35.65 4.42
N ASP A 2 -15.19 36.48 5.42
CA ASP A 2 -13.98 37.31 5.51
C ASP A 2 -12.99 36.68 6.49
N ILE A 3 -12.03 35.91 5.98
CA ILE A 3 -11.00 35.27 6.82
C ILE A 3 -9.89 36.23 7.26
N THR A 4 -9.96 37.51 6.84
CA THR A 4 -9.01 38.55 7.25
C THR A 4 -9.45 39.27 8.54
N LYS A 5 -10.62 38.92 9.08
CA LYS A 5 -11.10 39.44 10.36
C LYS A 5 -10.08 39.19 11.47
N PRO A 6 -9.94 40.12 12.44
CA PRO A 6 -9.09 39.91 13.61
C PRO A 6 -9.47 38.62 14.35
N LYS A 7 -8.49 37.99 15.01
CA LYS A 7 -8.66 36.72 15.75
C LYS A 7 -9.89 36.72 16.68
N SER A 8 -10.20 37.85 17.33
CA SER A 8 -11.35 38.01 18.23
C SER A 8 -12.71 37.91 17.53
N GLN A 9 -12.77 38.14 16.22
CA GLN A 9 -13.98 38.09 15.40
C GLN A 9 -14.00 36.90 14.43
N LEU A 10 -12.84 36.28 14.18
CA LEU A 10 -12.71 35.20 13.22
C LEU A 10 -13.60 34.00 13.55
N ALA A 11 -13.68 33.59 14.82
CA ALA A 11 -14.54 32.47 15.23
C ALA A 11 -16.01 32.71 14.88
N ALA A 12 -16.51 33.93 15.12
CA ALA A 12 -17.88 34.31 14.78
C ALA A 12 -18.10 34.36 13.26
N GLU A 13 -17.13 34.86 12.50
CA GLU A 13 -17.22 34.91 11.04
C GLU A 13 -17.18 33.52 10.40
N LEU A 14 -16.34 32.59 10.89
CA LEU A 14 -16.26 31.21 10.40
C LEU A 14 -17.55 30.44 10.67
N GLN A 15 -18.19 30.67 11.81
CA GLN A 15 -19.46 30.04 12.17
C GLN A 15 -20.67 30.75 11.60
N ARG A 16 -20.55 31.94 11.00
CA ARG A 16 -21.69 32.65 10.44
C ARG A 16 -22.31 31.87 9.28
N GLN A 17 -23.65 31.86 9.20
CA GLN A 17 -24.35 31.29 8.06
C GLN A 17 -24.06 32.12 6.80
N LEU A 18 -23.66 31.44 5.74
CA LEU A 18 -23.38 32.02 4.43
C LEU A 18 -24.68 32.10 3.62
N THR A 19 -24.94 33.28 3.05
CA THR A 19 -26.16 33.57 2.27
C THR A 19 -26.09 33.05 0.84
N GLY A 20 -24.88 32.78 0.34
CA GLY A 20 -24.63 32.16 -0.96
C GLY A 20 -23.25 31.50 -0.96
N ILE A 21 -23.16 30.33 -1.57
CA ILE A 21 -21.91 29.61 -1.82
C ILE A 21 -21.91 29.31 -3.31
N ASP A 22 -20.97 29.92 -4.03
CA ASP A 22 -20.77 29.65 -5.44
C ASP A 22 -20.13 28.28 -5.62
N ARG A 23 -20.91 27.32 -6.10
CA ARG A 23 -20.47 25.94 -6.41
C ARG A 23 -20.13 25.76 -7.89
N GLN A 24 -20.19 26.83 -8.68
CA GLN A 24 -19.71 26.84 -10.07
C GLN A 24 -18.24 27.25 -10.14
N HIS A 25 -17.67 27.74 -9.04
CA HIS A 25 -16.23 27.96 -8.94
C HIS A 25 -15.48 26.62 -9.06
N PRO A 26 -14.45 26.51 -9.91
CA PRO A 26 -13.67 25.30 -10.06
C PRO A 26 -13.17 24.74 -8.73
N GLY A 27 -13.41 23.44 -8.52
CA GLY A 27 -13.09 22.67 -7.34
C GLY A 27 -14.21 22.62 -6.29
N PHE A 28 -15.18 23.55 -6.32
CA PHE A 28 -16.30 23.59 -5.37
C PHE A 28 -17.56 22.86 -5.85
N GLU A 29 -17.56 22.29 -7.06
CA GLU A 29 -18.67 21.52 -7.60
C GLU A 29 -18.98 20.31 -6.71
N GLU A 30 -17.95 19.78 -6.04
CA GLU A 30 -18.00 18.59 -5.18
C GLU A 30 -18.19 18.89 -3.70
N LEU A 31 -18.23 20.17 -3.30
CA LEU A 31 -18.61 20.55 -1.94
C LEU A 31 -20.05 20.12 -1.66
N SER A 32 -20.29 19.57 -0.46
CA SER A 32 -21.64 19.19 -0.02
C SER A 32 -22.66 20.32 -0.20
N THR A 33 -23.81 20.00 -0.79
CA THR A 33 -24.99 20.88 -0.85
C THR A 33 -25.60 21.12 0.53
N GLY A 34 -25.14 20.42 1.57
CA GLY A 34 -25.42 20.70 2.98
C GLY A 34 -24.50 21.76 3.62
N ALA A 35 -23.44 22.21 2.95
CA ALA A 35 -22.54 23.23 3.48
C ALA A 35 -23.24 24.60 3.61
N ARG A 36 -23.15 25.23 4.78
CA ARG A 36 -23.83 26.51 5.11
C ARG A 36 -22.95 27.51 5.84
N ARG A 37 -21.75 27.13 6.29
CA ARG A 37 -20.85 27.94 7.12
C ARG A 37 -19.41 27.84 6.62
N GLY A 38 -18.56 28.77 7.04
CA GLY A 38 -17.11 28.65 6.82
C GLY A 38 -16.57 27.37 7.47
N ILE A 39 -16.93 27.16 8.73
CA ILE A 39 -16.68 25.95 9.51
C ILE A 39 -18.00 25.49 10.12
N GLU A 40 -18.41 24.25 9.82
CA GLU A 40 -19.57 23.60 10.40
C GLU A 40 -19.12 22.72 11.58
N PRO A 41 -19.64 22.93 12.80
CA PRO A 41 -19.23 22.16 13.97
C PRO A 41 -19.33 20.64 13.76
N GLY A 42 -18.22 19.94 13.97
CA GLY A 42 -18.13 18.48 13.86
C GLY A 42 -18.34 17.90 12.46
N ALA A 43 -18.48 18.72 11.41
CA ALA A 43 -18.83 18.26 10.06
C ALA A 43 -17.84 18.79 9.00
N PRO A 44 -16.71 18.08 8.77
CA PRO A 44 -15.70 18.48 7.79
C PRO A 44 -16.25 18.70 6.37
N ALA A 45 -17.05 17.79 5.81
CA ALA A 45 -17.66 17.95 4.48
C ALA A 45 -18.62 19.15 4.33
N ARG A 46 -19.13 19.70 5.43
CA ARG A 46 -20.02 20.87 5.42
C ARG A 46 -19.28 22.19 5.66
N SER A 47 -17.97 22.13 5.89
CA SER A 47 -17.11 23.27 6.18
C SER A 47 -16.48 23.81 4.90
N VAL A 48 -16.96 24.97 4.42
CA VAL A 48 -16.50 25.59 3.16
C VAL A 48 -14.99 25.87 3.18
N LEU A 49 -14.46 26.39 4.29
CA LEU A 49 -13.04 26.70 4.41
C LEU A 49 -12.19 25.43 4.39
N PHE A 50 -12.62 24.38 5.07
CA PHE A 50 -11.87 23.12 5.08
C PHE A 50 -11.84 22.48 3.70
N HIS A 51 -12.96 22.43 2.98
CA HIS A 51 -12.99 21.95 1.61
C HIS A 51 -12.06 22.77 0.69
N ALA A 52 -12.07 24.11 0.82
CA ALA A 52 -11.20 24.98 0.03
C ALA A 52 -9.70 24.69 0.23
N LEU A 53 -9.32 24.31 1.45
CA LEU A 53 -7.95 24.02 1.84
C LEU A 53 -7.54 22.58 1.48
N ALA A 54 -8.42 21.61 1.76
CA ALA A 54 -8.15 20.18 1.68
C ALA A 54 -8.43 19.56 0.30
N SER A 55 -9.35 20.13 -0.49
CA SER A 55 -9.69 19.58 -1.80
C SER A 55 -8.52 19.75 -2.77
N PRO A 56 -8.08 18.68 -3.44
CA PRO A 56 -7.01 18.76 -4.43
C PRO A 56 -7.42 19.55 -5.68
N ASP A 57 -8.73 19.69 -5.94
CA ASP A 57 -9.26 20.38 -7.12
C ASP A 57 -9.48 21.89 -6.91
N VAL A 58 -9.40 22.36 -5.65
CA VAL A 58 -9.51 23.80 -5.36
C VAL A 58 -8.12 24.42 -5.43
N HIS A 59 -7.94 25.46 -6.24
CA HIS A 59 -6.66 26.16 -6.35
C HIS A 59 -6.81 27.68 -6.27
N PRO A 60 -5.77 28.41 -5.82
CA PRO A 60 -5.76 29.87 -5.87
C PRO A 60 -6.00 30.40 -7.29
N LEU A 61 -6.79 31.46 -7.44
CA LEU A 61 -7.15 32.03 -8.75
C LEU A 61 -5.94 32.52 -9.55
N THR A 62 -4.84 32.89 -8.89
CA THR A 62 -3.60 33.24 -9.57
C THR A 62 -2.96 31.97 -10.13
N VAL A 63 -2.98 31.83 -11.45
CA VAL A 63 -2.49 30.64 -12.17
C VAL A 63 -0.96 30.63 -12.31
N GLY A 64 -0.31 31.80 -12.32
CA GLY A 64 1.12 31.93 -12.53
C GLY A 64 1.95 31.43 -11.34
N ALA A 65 2.72 30.36 -11.55
CA ALA A 65 3.71 29.79 -10.63
C ALA A 65 3.17 29.35 -9.25
N ARG A 66 2.02 28.64 -9.23
CA ARG A 66 1.57 27.94 -8.02
C ARG A 66 2.66 26.98 -7.55
N THR A 67 3.07 27.10 -6.30
CA THR A 67 4.05 26.24 -5.64
C THR A 67 3.44 25.61 -4.39
N SER A 68 4.12 24.62 -3.79
CA SER A 68 3.62 23.99 -2.57
C SER A 68 3.39 24.96 -1.39
N VAL A 69 4.03 26.14 -1.38
CA VAL A 69 3.84 27.13 -0.31
C VAL A 69 2.51 27.90 -0.41
N ASP A 70 1.83 27.83 -1.55
CA ASP A 70 0.51 28.45 -1.76
C ASP A 70 -0.64 27.59 -1.20
N TYR A 71 -0.30 26.41 -0.65
CA TYR A 71 -1.23 25.40 -0.16
C TYR A 71 -0.93 25.05 1.29
N PRO A 72 -1.93 24.59 2.06
CA PRO A 72 -1.71 24.21 3.44
C PRO A 72 -0.80 22.98 3.53
N THR A 73 0.08 23.02 4.52
CA THR A 73 0.79 21.84 5.01
C THR A 73 -0.20 20.85 5.65
N LEU A 74 0.22 19.59 5.80
CA LEU A 74 -0.59 18.60 6.53
C LEU A 74 -0.86 19.02 7.98
N GLU A 75 0.07 19.71 8.64
CA GLU A 75 -0.11 20.21 10.00
C GLU A 75 -1.16 21.32 10.06
N GLU A 76 -1.19 22.23 9.10
CA GLU A 76 -2.22 23.27 9.03
C GLU A 76 -3.60 22.70 8.74
N LEU A 77 -3.71 21.69 7.87
CA LEU A 77 -4.97 20.96 7.67
C LEU A 77 -5.44 20.30 8.98
N GLU A 78 -4.50 19.72 9.74
CA GLU A 78 -4.76 19.07 11.02
C GLU A 78 -5.31 20.04 12.07
N VAL A 79 -4.81 21.28 12.10
CA VAL A 79 -5.32 22.36 12.95
C VAL A 79 -6.77 22.70 12.61
N VAL A 80 -7.11 22.81 11.31
CA VAL A 80 -8.48 23.09 10.88
C VAL A 80 -9.43 21.93 11.20
N GLU A 81 -8.98 20.69 11.00
CA GLU A 81 -9.73 19.49 11.41
C GLU A 81 -10.02 19.50 12.93
N ASN A 82 -9.01 19.76 13.77
CA ASN A 82 -9.20 19.83 15.23
C ASN A 82 -10.18 20.94 15.59
N TYR A 83 -10.07 22.10 14.94
CA TYR A 83 -10.99 23.21 15.18
C TYR A 83 -12.44 22.83 14.85
N ILE A 84 -12.69 22.14 13.72
CA ILE A 84 -14.03 21.63 13.37
C ILE A 84 -14.62 20.79 14.50
N PHE A 85 -13.87 19.82 15.01
CA PHE A 85 -14.34 18.92 16.08
C PHE A 85 -14.41 19.63 17.46
N SER A 86 -13.56 20.64 17.70
CA SER A 86 -13.60 21.45 18.93
C SER A 86 -14.86 22.28 19.11
N LEU A 87 -15.56 22.58 18.01
CA LEU A 87 -16.82 23.32 18.03
C LEU A 87 -18.04 22.42 18.33
N ALA A 88 -17.87 21.10 18.32
CA ALA A 88 -18.91 20.13 18.64
C ALA A 88 -18.42 19.12 19.69
N PRO A 89 -17.96 19.58 20.88
CA PRO A 89 -17.46 18.67 21.90
C PRO A 89 -18.58 17.77 22.41
N ARG A 90 -18.25 16.51 22.69
CA ARG A 90 -19.21 15.48 23.10
C ARG A 90 -18.89 14.93 24.48
N LYS A 91 -19.96 14.46 25.16
CA LYS A 91 -19.85 13.67 26.39
C LYS A 91 -19.49 12.23 26.06
N LEU A 92 -18.70 11.57 26.92
CA LEU A 92 -18.39 10.15 26.75
C LEU A 92 -19.65 9.27 26.80
N SER A 93 -20.62 9.61 27.64
CA SER A 93 -21.93 8.93 27.71
C SER A 93 -22.75 9.05 26.42
N SER A 94 -22.43 9.99 25.52
CA SER A 94 -23.18 10.20 24.28
C SER A 94 -22.82 9.21 23.16
N PHE A 95 -21.74 8.44 23.34
CA PHE A 95 -21.30 7.46 22.35
C PHE A 95 -21.89 6.08 22.67
N ARG A 96 -22.20 5.31 21.63
CA ARG A 96 -22.75 3.95 21.74
C ARG A 96 -21.65 2.92 21.59
N ASN A 97 -21.43 2.11 22.62
CA ASN A 97 -20.36 1.11 22.65
C ASN A 97 -19.00 1.67 22.15
N PRO A 98 -18.49 2.76 22.78
CA PRO A 98 -17.35 3.48 22.26
C PRO A 98 -16.03 2.73 22.44
N VAL A 99 -15.19 2.84 21.42
CA VAL A 99 -13.77 2.48 21.45
C VAL A 99 -12.94 3.64 20.94
N ILE A 100 -11.64 3.61 21.23
CA ILE A 100 -10.68 4.41 20.47
C ILE A 100 -10.19 3.52 19.33
N ALA A 101 -10.36 3.97 18.09
CA ALA A 101 -9.77 3.28 16.95
C ALA A 101 -8.81 4.21 16.22
N VAL A 102 -7.69 3.63 15.78
CA VAL A 102 -6.76 4.30 14.88
C VAL A 102 -7.19 4.03 13.45
N PHE A 103 -7.24 5.07 12.63
CA PHE A 103 -7.61 4.98 11.22
C PHE A 103 -6.55 5.62 10.35
N ALA A 104 -6.21 4.98 9.23
CA ALA A 104 -5.67 5.70 8.09
C ALA A 104 -6.77 6.64 7.54
N CYS A 105 -6.42 7.87 7.17
CA CYS A 105 -7.41 8.91 6.84
C CYS A 105 -6.95 9.80 5.68
N GLN A 106 -7.88 10.13 4.78
CA GLN A 106 -7.64 11.05 3.67
C GLN A 106 -8.91 11.86 3.33
N TYR A 107 -8.76 13.14 3.00
CA TYR A 107 -9.83 13.93 2.39
C TYR A 107 -9.85 13.66 0.88
N ARG A 108 -11.03 13.32 0.34
CA ARG A 108 -11.14 12.81 -1.02
C ARG A 108 -12.26 13.48 -1.79
N THR A 109 -12.09 13.52 -3.11
CA THR A 109 -13.13 13.91 -4.07
C THR A 109 -14.26 12.90 -4.07
N ARG A 110 -15.43 13.32 -4.55
CA ARG A 110 -16.70 12.59 -4.51
C ARG A 110 -16.56 11.14 -4.92
N ALA A 111 -15.90 10.87 -6.05
CA ALA A 111 -15.79 9.53 -6.63
C ALA A 111 -15.07 8.52 -5.71
N HIS A 112 -14.25 9.00 -4.77
CA HIS A 112 -13.39 8.19 -3.90
C HIS A 112 -13.84 8.23 -2.43
N THR A 113 -14.99 8.83 -2.14
CA THR A 113 -15.63 8.80 -0.81
C THR A 113 -16.47 7.54 -0.62
N ALA A 114 -16.64 7.11 0.62
CA ALA A 114 -17.43 5.92 0.95
C ALA A 114 -18.88 5.96 0.43
N HIS A 115 -19.50 7.14 0.37
CA HIS A 115 -20.90 7.32 -0.07
C HIS A 115 -21.03 7.78 -1.54
N GLY A 116 -19.96 8.25 -2.18
CA GLY A 116 -19.98 8.66 -3.60
C GLY A 116 -20.82 9.91 -3.93
N GLN A 117 -21.12 10.78 -2.95
CA GLN A 117 -22.08 11.90 -3.12
C GLN A 117 -21.45 13.29 -3.19
N HIS A 118 -20.38 13.54 -2.46
CA HIS A 118 -19.64 14.80 -2.38
C HIS A 118 -18.24 14.51 -1.82
N ALA A 119 -17.33 15.47 -1.86
CA ALA A 119 -16.01 15.33 -1.23
C ALA A 119 -16.12 15.25 0.31
N ASP A 120 -15.34 14.37 0.94
CA ASP A 120 -15.36 14.15 2.40
C ASP A 120 -14.10 13.41 2.89
N LEU A 121 -13.92 13.34 4.22
CA LEU A 121 -12.97 12.45 4.86
C LEU A 121 -13.40 10.99 4.73
N THR A 122 -12.42 10.16 4.43
CA THR A 122 -12.56 8.72 4.26
C THR A 122 -11.51 8.00 5.10
N PHE A 123 -11.87 6.84 5.65
CA PHE A 123 -11.12 6.17 6.70
C PHE A 123 -10.98 4.68 6.43
N SER A 124 -9.92 4.07 6.95
CA SER A 124 -9.82 2.62 7.07
C SER A 124 -9.00 2.26 8.31
N ARG A 125 -9.27 1.11 8.92
CA ARG A 125 -8.41 0.55 9.97
C ARG A 125 -7.13 -0.08 9.38
N ALA A 126 -6.92 -0.01 8.07
CA ALA A 126 -5.67 -0.33 7.40
C ALA A 126 -5.16 0.86 6.58
N GLY A 127 -3.85 1.09 6.60
CA GLY A 127 -3.21 2.08 5.73
C GLY A 127 -2.02 1.49 4.99
N VAL A 128 -1.70 2.09 3.84
CA VAL A 128 -0.70 1.62 2.89
C VAL A 128 0.32 2.72 2.64
N ALA A 129 1.55 2.48 3.06
CA ALA A 129 2.71 3.29 2.74
C ALA A 129 3.57 2.56 1.70
N ARG A 130 4.39 3.29 0.93
CA ARG A 130 5.18 2.74 -0.19
C ARG A 130 6.66 3.01 0.03
N VAL A 131 7.50 1.99 -0.12
CA VAL A 131 8.97 2.14 -0.08
C VAL A 131 9.46 3.01 -1.24
N GLY A 132 10.70 3.49 -1.15
CA GLY A 132 11.32 4.37 -2.13
C GLY A 132 12.80 4.53 -1.85
N THR A 133 13.52 5.08 -2.82
CA THR A 133 14.94 5.41 -2.74
C THR A 133 15.18 6.81 -2.19
N GLU A 134 14.18 7.69 -2.25
CA GLU A 134 14.23 9.09 -1.85
C GLU A 134 13.27 9.39 -0.69
N GLY A 135 13.52 10.48 0.04
CA GLY A 135 12.64 10.98 1.10
C GLY A 135 11.24 11.33 0.61
N GLU A 136 10.28 11.44 1.54
CA GLU A 136 8.91 11.80 1.23
C GLU A 136 8.82 13.20 0.63
N ARG A 137 7.89 13.38 -0.33
CA ARG A 137 7.65 14.68 -0.95
C ARG A 137 6.17 15.01 -0.91
N TYR A 138 5.80 15.93 -0.03
CA TYR A 138 4.45 16.50 -0.01
C TYR A 138 4.30 17.51 -1.15
N ASP A 139 3.31 17.29 -2.00
CA ASP A 139 2.91 18.18 -3.07
C ASP A 139 1.70 18.99 -2.62
N GLY A 140 1.90 20.30 -2.42
CA GLY A 140 0.86 21.22 -1.98
C GLY A 140 -0.34 21.27 -2.92
N PRO A 141 -0.16 21.40 -4.26
CA PRO A 141 -1.27 21.42 -5.21
C PRO A 141 -2.22 20.23 -5.11
N THR A 142 -1.71 19.01 -4.98
CA THR A 142 -2.53 17.79 -4.85
C THR A 142 -2.87 17.41 -3.41
N ARG A 143 -2.32 18.11 -2.41
CA ARG A 143 -2.44 17.80 -0.98
C ARG A 143 -2.09 16.35 -0.66
N SER A 144 -1.08 15.84 -1.35
CA SER A 144 -0.72 14.42 -1.32
C SER A 144 0.78 14.22 -1.38
N PHE A 145 1.24 13.01 -1.04
CA PHE A 145 2.62 12.62 -1.31
C PHE A 145 2.73 12.10 -2.75
N VAL A 146 3.79 12.50 -3.44
CA VAL A 146 4.00 12.17 -4.84
C VAL A 146 5.24 11.28 -5.00
N PRO A 147 5.24 10.32 -5.94
CA PRO A 147 6.29 9.30 -6.04
C PRO A 147 7.56 9.81 -6.70
N LEU A 148 7.51 10.98 -7.36
CA LEU A 148 8.60 11.48 -8.18
C LEU A 148 9.69 12.12 -7.31
N PRO A 149 10.98 11.85 -7.59
CA PRO A 149 12.10 12.56 -6.95
C PRO A 149 12.04 14.07 -7.15
N ALA A 150 12.56 14.84 -6.18
CA ALA A 150 12.54 16.30 -6.18
C ALA A 150 13.27 16.94 -7.37
N ASP A 151 14.35 16.33 -7.81
CA ASP A 151 15.20 16.77 -8.92
C ASP A 151 14.74 16.24 -10.30
N GLY A 152 13.65 15.46 -10.34
CA GLY A 152 13.23 14.75 -11.55
C GLY A 152 14.20 13.64 -11.98
N GLY A 153 15.12 13.24 -11.09
CA GLY A 153 16.08 12.18 -11.29
C GLY A 153 15.45 10.79 -11.32
N ARG A 154 16.33 9.77 -11.42
CA ARG A 154 15.92 8.37 -11.34
C ARG A 154 15.68 7.99 -9.88
N GLY A 155 14.55 7.36 -9.58
CA GLY A 155 14.23 6.89 -8.22
C GLY A 155 12.76 7.03 -7.88
N PHE A 156 12.42 6.74 -6.63
CA PHE A 156 11.06 6.84 -6.10
C PHE A 156 11.10 7.50 -4.72
N ALA A 157 10.34 8.58 -4.54
CA ALA A 157 10.07 9.11 -3.21
C ALA A 157 9.19 8.13 -2.44
N VAL A 158 9.48 7.93 -1.15
CA VAL A 158 8.61 7.16 -0.27
C VAL A 158 7.23 7.83 -0.18
N LEU A 159 6.17 7.03 -0.08
CA LEU A 159 4.80 7.52 0.12
C LEU A 159 4.33 7.15 1.53
N PRO A 160 4.28 8.11 2.48
CA PRO A 160 3.77 7.88 3.82
C PRO A 160 2.27 7.61 3.89
N ALA A 161 1.84 6.95 4.96
CA ALA A 161 0.43 6.81 5.32
C ALA A 161 0.13 7.58 6.62
N ARG A 162 -0.95 8.39 6.60
CA ARG A 162 -1.38 9.20 7.75
C ARG A 162 -2.41 8.46 8.59
N TYR A 163 -2.15 8.35 9.89
CA TYR A 163 -3.05 7.73 10.86
C TYR A 163 -3.53 8.73 11.91
N VAL A 164 -4.79 8.63 12.29
CA VAL A 164 -5.47 9.53 13.24
C VAL A 164 -6.31 8.71 14.21
N ALA A 165 -6.43 9.16 15.45
CA ALA A 165 -7.27 8.52 16.46
C ALA A 165 -8.67 9.14 16.53
N TYR A 166 -9.68 8.29 16.59
CA TYR A 166 -11.07 8.69 16.76
C TYR A 166 -11.70 7.91 17.91
N ILE A 167 -12.63 8.54 18.63
CA ILE A 167 -13.69 7.78 19.28
C ILE A 167 -14.56 7.23 18.16
N ALA A 168 -14.71 5.92 18.15
CA ALA A 168 -15.46 5.17 17.17
C ALA A 168 -16.53 4.31 17.86
N GLU A 169 -17.56 3.96 17.10
CA GLU A 169 -18.64 3.08 17.56
C GLU A 169 -18.64 1.81 16.72
N TYR A 170 -18.91 0.66 17.34
CA TYR A 170 -19.27 -0.54 16.60
C TYR A 170 -20.64 -0.34 15.95
N GLY A 171 -20.79 -0.68 14.67
CA GLY A 171 -22.10 -0.57 14.02
C GLY A 171 -22.11 -0.79 12.51
N ALA A 172 -23.30 -0.97 11.96
CA ALA A 172 -23.54 -1.06 10.53
C ALA A 172 -23.45 0.31 9.82
N ALA A 173 -23.36 0.30 8.48
CA ALA A 173 -23.28 1.47 7.60
C ALA A 173 -24.51 2.40 7.58
N ALA A 174 -25.43 2.34 8.54
CA ALA A 174 -26.60 3.19 8.56
C ALA A 174 -27.11 3.41 9.99
N PRO A 175 -27.62 4.61 10.33
CA PRO A 175 -27.92 5.74 9.44
C PRO A 175 -26.84 6.85 9.37
N THR A 176 -25.69 6.72 10.04
CA THR A 176 -24.71 7.83 10.22
C THR A 176 -23.37 7.66 9.51
N HIS A 177 -23.11 6.49 8.95
CA HIS A 177 -21.85 6.14 8.29
C HIS A 177 -22.09 5.57 6.90
N ALA A 178 -21.04 5.36 6.13
CA ALA A 178 -21.10 4.72 4.81
C ALA A 178 -19.95 3.74 4.66
N ILE A 179 -20.17 2.68 3.89
CA ILE A 179 -19.15 1.72 3.46
C ILE A 179 -18.91 1.97 1.98
N PHE A 180 -17.64 2.09 1.58
CA PHE A 180 -17.25 2.14 0.19
C PHE A 180 -17.53 0.81 -0.51
N ARG A 181 -18.13 0.87 -1.70
CA ARG A 181 -18.51 -0.32 -2.49
C ARG A 181 -19.31 -1.34 -1.67
N PRO A 182 -20.50 -0.97 -1.14
CA PRO A 182 -21.24 -1.82 -0.23
C PRO A 182 -21.83 -3.05 -0.95
N VAL A 183 -21.82 -4.20 -0.29
CA VAL A 183 -22.39 -5.47 -0.77
C VAL A 183 -23.50 -5.92 0.17
N ALA A 184 -24.74 -5.82 -0.32
CA ALA A 184 -25.92 -6.23 0.43
C ALA A 184 -25.86 -7.71 0.81
N GLY A 185 -26.30 -8.03 2.03
CA GLY A 185 -26.29 -9.40 2.56
C GLY A 185 -24.96 -9.81 3.19
N ILE A 186 -23.81 -9.38 2.66
CA ILE A 186 -22.50 -9.64 3.28
C ILE A 186 -22.20 -8.60 4.35
N ASP A 187 -22.23 -7.31 4.00
CA ASP A 187 -21.86 -6.24 4.93
C ASP A 187 -22.80 -6.19 6.16
N ALA A 188 -24.04 -6.70 6.02
CA ALA A 188 -24.98 -6.82 7.14
C ALA A 188 -24.59 -7.88 8.19
N GLN A 189 -23.69 -8.81 7.84
CA GLN A 189 -23.21 -9.88 8.71
C GLN A 189 -21.85 -9.57 9.34
N LEU A 190 -21.18 -8.51 8.89
CA LEU A 190 -19.85 -8.12 9.34
C LEU A 190 -19.93 -6.99 10.38
N THR A 191 -18.96 -6.98 11.29
CA THR A 191 -18.84 -5.95 12.32
C THR A 191 -17.90 -4.86 11.84
N PHE A 192 -18.39 -3.63 11.68
CA PHE A 192 -17.56 -2.46 11.36
C PHE A 192 -17.34 -1.59 12.60
N VAL A 193 -16.24 -0.83 12.58
CA VAL A 193 -15.93 0.21 13.56
C VAL A 193 -15.91 1.54 12.84
N MET A 194 -16.81 2.42 13.22
CA MET A 194 -17.11 3.64 12.49
C MET A 194 -16.57 4.88 13.23
N PRO A 195 -15.77 5.74 12.58
CA PRO A 195 -15.23 6.94 13.23
C PRO A 195 -16.34 7.95 13.52
N VAL A 196 -16.37 8.50 14.73
CA VAL A 196 -17.44 9.45 15.15
C VAL A 196 -16.88 10.80 15.57
N HIS A 197 -15.81 10.81 16.37
CA HIS A 197 -15.26 12.06 16.90
C HIS A 197 -13.74 12.01 16.93
N LYS A 198 -13.07 12.97 16.28
CA LYS A 198 -11.59 13.03 16.25
C LYS A 198 -11.06 13.32 17.64
N LEU A 199 -9.99 12.62 18.03
CA LEU A 199 -9.29 12.87 19.30
C LEU A 199 -8.09 13.79 19.08
N PHE A 200 -8.02 14.85 19.89
CA PHE A 200 -6.91 15.79 19.92
C PHE A 200 -6.70 16.32 21.35
N ALA A 201 -5.52 16.87 21.62
CA ALA A 201 -5.16 17.36 22.95
C ALA A 201 -5.85 18.69 23.29
N GLY A 202 -5.97 19.01 24.58
CA GLY A 202 -6.61 20.24 25.06
C GLY A 202 -7.95 20.00 25.74
N GLY A 203 -8.60 21.08 26.16
CA GLY A 203 -9.89 21.03 26.87
C GLY A 203 -11.10 21.02 25.94
N GLU A 204 -10.91 21.37 24.67
CA GLU A 204 -11.98 21.64 23.72
C GLU A 204 -12.48 20.37 23.01
N CYS A 205 -11.80 19.22 23.17
CA CYS A 205 -12.14 17.99 22.45
C CYS A 205 -13.39 17.29 23.01
N LEU A 206 -13.46 17.14 24.34
CA LEU A 206 -14.53 16.41 25.03
C LEU A 206 -15.01 17.19 26.26
N VAL A 207 -16.24 16.93 26.67
CA VAL A 207 -16.83 17.49 27.89
C VAL A 207 -17.26 16.39 28.86
N ALA A 208 -17.16 16.68 30.14
CA ALA A 208 -17.67 15.83 31.20
C ALA A 208 -19.20 15.83 31.22
N GLU A 209 -19.79 14.95 32.04
CA GLU A 209 -21.24 14.84 32.15
C GLU A 209 -21.93 16.13 32.60
N ASP A 210 -21.22 16.94 33.40
CA ASP A 210 -21.67 18.26 33.86
C ASP A 210 -21.38 19.40 32.87
N GLY A 211 -20.84 19.09 31.69
CA GLY A 211 -20.54 20.04 30.62
C GLY A 211 -19.18 20.73 30.72
N ARG A 212 -18.36 20.45 31.76
CA ARG A 212 -17.02 21.04 31.85
C ARG A 212 -16.04 20.41 30.85
N PRO A 213 -15.13 21.18 30.25
CA PRO A 213 -14.02 20.68 29.43
C PRO A 213 -13.22 19.55 30.10
N ILE A 214 -12.93 18.48 29.35
CA ILE A 214 -11.98 17.44 29.76
C ILE A 214 -10.64 17.74 29.10
N SER A 215 -9.62 18.03 29.90
CA SER A 215 -8.26 18.24 29.38
C SER A 215 -7.64 16.91 28.95
N LEU A 216 -7.48 16.71 27.64
CA LEU A 216 -6.82 15.54 27.07
C LEU A 216 -5.33 15.81 26.85
N PRO A 217 -4.46 14.83 27.18
CA PRO A 217 -3.04 14.96 26.90
C PRO A 217 -2.75 14.82 25.41
N ALA A 218 -1.53 15.19 24.99
CA ALA A 218 -1.02 14.82 23.69
C ALA A 218 -1.01 13.29 23.52
N PHE A 219 -1.67 12.80 22.48
CA PHE A 219 -1.71 11.39 22.16
C PHE A 219 -0.38 10.95 21.56
N LYS A 220 0.20 9.87 22.10
CA LYS A 220 1.46 9.31 21.63
C LYS A 220 1.18 8.01 20.88
N PHE A 221 1.43 8.03 19.57
CA PHE A 221 1.36 6.83 18.75
C PHE A 221 2.55 5.91 19.01
N ALA A 222 2.33 4.61 18.83
CA ALA A 222 3.34 3.58 18.85
C ALA A 222 3.12 2.64 17.67
N GLY A 223 4.22 2.16 17.08
CA GLY A 223 4.18 1.27 15.93
C GLY A 223 5.18 0.13 16.08
N LEU A 224 4.83 -1.02 15.51
CA LEU A 224 5.73 -2.15 15.33
C LEU A 224 5.52 -2.71 13.94
N HIS A 225 6.56 -2.64 13.11
CA HIS A 225 6.59 -3.25 11.78
C HIS A 225 7.60 -4.37 11.73
N VAL A 226 7.31 -5.42 10.97
CA VAL A 226 8.10 -6.64 10.90
C VAL A 226 8.30 -7.04 9.43
N ASN A 227 9.54 -7.35 9.07
CA ASN A 227 9.89 -8.11 7.87
C ASN A 227 10.58 -9.41 8.30
N GLU A 228 10.04 -10.53 7.88
CA GLU A 228 10.58 -11.87 8.19
C GLU A 228 10.67 -12.78 6.95
N LYS A 229 10.62 -12.20 5.75
CA LYS A 229 10.66 -12.94 4.47
C LYS A 229 11.81 -13.95 4.42
N LEU A 230 13.02 -13.48 4.76
CA LEU A 230 14.22 -14.30 4.75
C LEU A 230 14.18 -15.45 5.76
N ALA A 231 13.70 -15.20 6.99
CA ALA A 231 13.54 -16.25 7.99
C ALA A 231 12.54 -17.32 7.52
N ARG A 232 11.43 -16.90 6.90
CA ARG A 232 10.38 -17.80 6.42
C ARG A 232 10.87 -18.73 5.31
N ILE A 233 11.80 -18.33 4.44
CA ILE A 233 12.45 -19.21 3.44
C ILE A 233 13.08 -20.47 4.08
N HIS A 234 13.58 -20.33 5.31
CA HIS A 234 14.27 -21.41 6.03
C HIS A 234 13.39 -22.16 7.03
N LYS A 235 12.21 -21.62 7.36
CA LYS A 235 11.34 -22.15 8.43
C LYS A 235 10.87 -23.55 8.07
N ARG A 236 11.11 -24.51 8.97
CA ARG A 236 10.61 -25.88 8.86
C ARG A 236 9.17 -25.94 9.36
N SER A 237 8.23 -26.10 8.45
CA SER A 237 6.82 -26.30 8.73
C SER A 237 6.15 -27.14 7.63
N ALA A 238 4.96 -27.68 7.91
CA ALA A 238 4.24 -28.54 6.97
C ALA A 238 3.72 -27.78 5.73
N ASP A 239 3.41 -26.51 5.91
CA ASP A 239 2.95 -25.53 4.91
C ASP A 239 4.09 -24.81 4.17
N ASN A 240 5.36 -25.13 4.49
CA ASN A 240 6.53 -24.70 3.72
C ASN A 240 7.35 -25.91 3.24
N PRO A 241 6.79 -26.72 2.32
CA PRO A 241 7.49 -27.87 1.75
C PRO A 241 8.66 -27.47 0.87
N GLY A 242 8.61 -26.26 0.29
CA GLY A 242 9.64 -25.71 -0.61
C GLY A 242 10.84 -25.06 0.08
N ARG A 243 10.91 -25.08 1.42
CA ARG A 243 11.96 -24.40 2.19
C ARG A 243 13.37 -24.77 1.74
N VAL A 244 14.30 -23.83 1.95
CA VAL A 244 15.73 -24.08 1.80
C VAL A 244 16.38 -24.24 3.18
N PRO A 245 17.20 -25.27 3.44
CA PRO A 245 17.94 -25.35 4.70
C PRO A 245 18.86 -24.13 4.90
N PRO A 246 18.94 -23.57 6.11
CA PRO A 246 19.87 -22.49 6.40
C PRO A 246 21.32 -22.99 6.37
N LEU A 247 22.26 -22.11 6.02
CA LEU A 247 23.68 -22.38 6.23
C LEU A 247 24.03 -22.28 7.72
N PRO A 248 24.98 -23.08 8.23
CA PRO A 248 25.38 -23.03 9.64
C PRO A 248 25.88 -21.65 10.07
N GLY A 249 25.59 -21.28 11.32
CA GLY A 249 26.15 -20.09 11.97
C GLY A 249 25.34 -18.81 11.81
N PHE A 250 24.35 -18.78 10.90
CA PHE A 250 23.40 -17.68 10.83
C PHE A 250 22.31 -17.78 11.91
N ASP A 251 22.00 -16.66 12.56
CA ASP A 251 20.87 -16.49 13.47
C ASP A 251 19.65 -16.03 12.68
N LEU A 252 18.71 -16.96 12.48
CA LEU A 252 17.47 -16.71 11.74
C LEU A 252 16.45 -15.84 12.49
N SER A 253 16.66 -15.57 13.78
CA SER A 253 15.78 -14.75 14.62
C SER A 253 16.23 -13.29 14.72
N ALA A 254 17.42 -12.98 14.20
CA ALA A 254 18.01 -11.65 14.23
C ALA A 254 18.08 -11.03 12.81
N PRO A 255 18.28 -9.70 12.72
CA PRO A 255 18.53 -9.06 11.43
C PRO A 255 19.73 -9.72 10.70
N PRO A 256 19.66 -9.90 9.37
CA PRO A 256 18.59 -9.42 8.49
C PRO A 256 17.42 -10.40 8.28
N PHE A 257 17.42 -11.57 8.92
CA PHE A 257 16.40 -12.61 8.70
C PHE A 257 15.03 -12.21 9.25
N VAL A 258 15.03 -11.65 10.46
CA VAL A 258 13.87 -10.98 11.07
C VAL A 258 14.30 -9.56 11.41
N ARG A 259 13.58 -8.59 10.86
CA ARG A 259 13.78 -7.16 11.12
C ARG A 259 12.49 -6.61 11.70
N THR A 260 12.62 -5.82 12.76
CA THR A 260 11.51 -5.07 13.33
C THR A 260 11.85 -3.59 13.37
N SER A 261 10.85 -2.70 13.36
CA SER A 261 11.09 -1.26 13.51
C SER A 261 11.72 -0.88 14.87
N LYS A 262 11.75 -1.81 15.84
CA LYS A 262 12.47 -1.66 17.11
C LYS A 262 13.93 -2.12 17.02
N SER A 263 14.22 -3.17 16.25
CA SER A 263 15.57 -3.75 16.12
C SER A 263 16.35 -3.21 14.93
N SER A 264 15.69 -2.56 13.98
CA SER A 264 16.24 -2.12 12.69
C SER A 264 15.73 -0.73 12.35
N LYS A 265 16.65 0.18 12.04
CA LYS A 265 16.36 1.60 11.76
C LYS A 265 16.01 1.89 10.29
N ASP A 266 15.91 0.85 9.47
CA ASP A 266 15.79 0.93 8.01
C ASP A 266 14.45 0.39 7.47
N LEU A 267 13.43 0.28 8.34
CA LEU A 267 12.07 -0.07 7.95
C LEU A 267 11.19 1.20 7.86
N ILE A 268 10.88 1.79 9.01
CA ILE A 268 9.98 2.95 9.11
C ILE A 268 10.42 3.90 10.22
N THR A 269 10.00 5.16 10.10
CA THR A 269 9.94 6.12 11.20
C THR A 269 8.48 6.55 11.42
N LEU A 270 8.19 7.00 12.64
CA LEU A 270 6.92 7.65 12.97
C LEU A 270 7.16 9.15 13.11
N ALA A 271 6.50 9.94 12.27
CA ALA A 271 6.56 11.40 12.33
C ALA A 271 5.23 11.95 12.85
N SER A 272 5.24 12.58 14.01
CA SER A 272 4.04 13.22 14.56
C SER A 272 3.66 14.45 13.75
N ILE A 273 2.37 14.59 13.42
CA ILE A 273 1.79 15.77 12.78
C ILE A 273 0.55 16.17 13.57
N GLY A 274 0.70 17.14 14.46
CA GLY A 274 -0.37 17.56 15.37
C GLY A 274 -0.94 16.40 16.18
N SER A 275 -2.25 16.13 16.08
CA SER A 275 -2.91 14.96 16.71
C SER A 275 -2.85 13.65 15.90
N SER A 276 -2.13 13.64 14.78
CA SER A 276 -1.95 12.49 13.88
C SER A 276 -0.50 12.03 13.80
N VAL A 277 -0.25 10.89 13.14
CA VAL A 277 1.08 10.36 12.88
C VAL A 277 1.21 9.91 11.43
N LEU A 278 2.37 10.15 10.81
CA LEU A 278 2.77 9.51 9.57
C LEU A 278 3.60 8.27 9.87
N VAL A 279 3.28 7.18 9.19
CA VAL A 279 4.22 6.07 8.98
C VAL A 279 5.02 6.39 7.73
N VAL A 280 6.30 6.70 7.90
CA VAL A 280 7.22 7.08 6.82
C VAL A 280 8.20 5.93 6.61
N PRO A 281 8.17 5.23 5.46
CA PRO A 281 9.19 4.25 5.12
C PRO A 281 10.56 4.92 5.07
N VAL A 282 11.60 4.23 5.56
CA VAL A 282 12.96 4.78 5.50
C VAL A 282 13.51 4.60 4.09
N PRO A 283 13.88 5.69 3.38
CA PRO A 283 14.41 5.60 2.02
C PRO A 283 15.66 4.71 1.97
N ASN A 284 15.71 3.79 1.02
CA ASN A 284 16.81 2.86 0.81
C ASN A 284 16.81 2.33 -0.63
N ASP A 285 17.92 1.73 -1.04
CA ASP A 285 17.94 0.87 -2.23
C ASP A 285 16.82 -0.18 -2.14
N LEU A 286 16.07 -0.33 -3.24
CA LEU A 286 14.94 -1.26 -3.33
C LEU A 286 15.35 -2.72 -3.09
N VAL A 287 16.61 -3.03 -3.41
CA VAL A 287 17.23 -4.34 -3.23
C VAL A 287 18.64 -4.18 -2.70
N ARG A 288 18.98 -4.93 -1.65
CA ARG A 288 20.35 -4.92 -1.10
C ARG A 288 20.78 -6.28 -0.58
N VAL A 289 22.05 -6.61 -0.78
CA VAL A 289 22.69 -7.74 -0.10
C VAL A 289 22.96 -7.33 1.34
N SER A 290 22.53 -8.15 2.29
CA SER A 290 22.78 -7.92 3.71
C SER A 290 23.82 -8.88 4.27
N THR A 291 24.33 -8.57 5.46
CA THR A 291 25.36 -9.35 6.15
C THR A 291 24.94 -9.63 7.58
N GLN A 292 25.43 -10.74 8.14
CA GLN A 292 25.33 -11.04 9.57
C GLN A 292 26.70 -11.45 10.12
N THR A 293 26.94 -11.24 11.41
CA THR A 293 28.16 -11.71 12.06
C THR A 293 28.03 -13.19 12.39
N VAL A 294 28.90 -14.01 11.80
CA VAL A 294 29.01 -15.46 12.04
C VAL A 294 30.40 -15.73 12.60
N ASN A 295 30.49 -16.33 13.79
CA ASN A 295 31.76 -16.64 14.46
C ASN A 295 32.75 -15.45 14.53
N GLY A 296 32.23 -14.24 14.80
CA GLY A 296 33.02 -13.01 14.89
C GLY A 296 33.42 -12.38 13.54
N LYS A 297 33.02 -12.95 12.40
CA LYS A 297 33.28 -12.41 11.06
C LYS A 297 31.98 -11.97 10.40
N ARG A 298 32.01 -10.84 9.70
CA ARG A 298 30.85 -10.35 8.94
C ARG A 298 30.78 -11.09 7.61
N GLU A 299 29.69 -11.80 7.37
CA GLU A 299 29.47 -12.60 6.16
C GLU A 299 28.21 -12.15 5.41
N PRO A 300 28.19 -12.17 4.07
CA PRO A 300 26.97 -12.04 3.29
C PRO A 300 25.98 -13.14 3.66
N VAL A 301 24.75 -12.74 3.93
CA VAL A 301 23.65 -13.68 4.15
C VAL A 301 23.31 -14.34 2.83
N ARG A 302 23.23 -15.68 2.83
CA ARG A 302 23.16 -16.49 1.61
C ARG A 302 22.55 -17.86 1.91
N PHE A 303 22.17 -18.57 0.86
CA PHE A 303 21.63 -19.93 0.97
C PHE A 303 22.11 -20.80 -0.19
N LYS A 304 22.17 -22.11 0.04
CA LYS A 304 22.52 -23.05 -1.01
C LYS A 304 21.34 -23.27 -1.94
N VAL A 305 21.50 -22.94 -3.22
CA VAL A 305 20.46 -23.13 -4.23
C VAL A 305 20.28 -24.63 -4.46
N PRO A 306 19.06 -25.18 -4.33
CA PRO A 306 18.81 -26.60 -4.62
C PRO A 306 19.00 -26.88 -6.12
N ALA A 307 19.20 -28.14 -6.50
CA ALA A 307 19.16 -28.52 -7.92
C ALA A 307 17.81 -28.08 -8.55
N GLY A 308 17.88 -27.66 -9.81
CA GLY A 308 16.71 -27.19 -10.56
C GLY A 308 15.78 -28.34 -10.90
N LEU A 309 14.54 -28.22 -10.47
CA LEU A 309 13.42 -29.11 -10.77
C LEU A 309 12.27 -28.25 -11.30
N THR A 310 11.42 -28.82 -12.16
CA THR A 310 10.23 -28.12 -12.67
C THR A 310 9.33 -27.56 -11.55
N ARG A 311 9.28 -28.24 -10.39
CA ARG A 311 8.46 -27.84 -9.24
C ARG A 311 9.06 -26.76 -8.33
N ASN A 312 10.35 -26.47 -8.43
CA ASN A 312 11.05 -25.48 -7.58
C ASN A 312 11.70 -24.38 -8.42
N ARG A 313 11.26 -24.22 -9.66
CA ARG A 313 11.71 -23.18 -10.57
C ARG A 313 10.51 -22.50 -11.19
N PHE A 314 10.58 -21.18 -11.20
CA PHE A 314 9.76 -20.36 -12.05
C PHE A 314 10.70 -19.52 -12.89
N TRP A 315 10.96 -20.02 -14.10
CA TRP A 315 12.04 -19.56 -14.97
C TRP A 315 13.40 -19.50 -14.24
N THR A 316 13.87 -18.29 -13.94
CA THR A 316 15.21 -18.02 -13.38
C THR A 316 15.19 -17.73 -11.88
N SER A 317 14.03 -17.91 -11.24
CA SER A 317 13.80 -17.72 -9.81
C SER A 317 13.61 -19.06 -9.10
N LEU A 318 13.97 -19.13 -7.81
CA LEU A 318 13.59 -20.24 -6.95
C LEU A 318 12.10 -20.08 -6.59
N LEU A 319 11.29 -21.06 -6.97
CA LEU A 319 9.90 -21.15 -6.53
C LEU A 319 9.84 -21.90 -5.20
N ILE A 320 9.26 -21.26 -4.19
CA ILE A 320 8.94 -21.85 -2.90
C ILE A 320 7.43 -22.12 -2.92
N SER A 321 7.06 -23.39 -3.04
CA SER A 321 5.68 -23.80 -3.21
C SER A 321 4.80 -23.35 -2.04
N SER A 322 3.63 -22.79 -2.36
CA SER A 322 2.54 -22.61 -1.41
C SER A 322 1.77 -23.92 -1.20
N THR A 323 1.06 -24.01 -0.09
CA THR A 323 0.02 -25.01 0.15
C THR A 323 -1.33 -24.32 0.12
N ASP A 324 -2.23 -24.78 -0.75
CA ASP A 324 -3.49 -24.09 -1.05
C ASP A 324 -3.24 -22.63 -1.49
N ASN A 325 -4.11 -21.71 -1.09
CA ASN A 325 -4.00 -20.29 -1.36
C ASN A 325 -3.05 -19.54 -0.39
N GLY A 326 -2.52 -20.20 0.64
CA GLY A 326 -1.70 -19.57 1.67
C GLY A 326 -0.19 -19.65 1.40
N ARG A 327 0.53 -18.53 1.59
CA ARG A 327 1.99 -18.45 1.40
C ARG A 327 2.73 -18.39 2.74
N ALA A 328 3.29 -19.52 3.16
CA ALA A 328 4.08 -19.62 4.40
C ALA A 328 5.46 -18.93 4.33
N ALA A 329 5.90 -18.57 3.13
CA ALA A 329 7.18 -17.93 2.81
C ALA A 329 7.04 -17.15 1.49
N PRO A 330 8.01 -16.30 1.12
CA PRO A 330 8.04 -15.66 -0.19
C PRO A 330 7.85 -16.68 -1.31
N GLU A 331 6.93 -16.44 -2.25
CA GLU A 331 6.67 -17.36 -3.37
C GLU A 331 7.92 -17.55 -4.24
N TYR A 332 8.65 -16.45 -4.46
CA TYR A 332 9.88 -16.46 -5.25
C TYR A 332 11.06 -15.90 -4.47
N ALA A 333 12.23 -16.48 -4.71
CA ALA A 333 13.51 -15.98 -4.24
C ALA A 333 14.51 -15.84 -5.39
N ASN A 334 15.25 -14.72 -5.40
CA ASN A 334 16.31 -14.50 -6.37
C ASN A 334 17.45 -15.51 -6.17
N ILE A 335 17.93 -16.11 -7.26
CA ILE A 335 19.06 -17.06 -7.27
C ILE A 335 20.16 -16.66 -8.24
N ARG A 336 20.14 -15.42 -8.73
CA ARG A 336 21.02 -14.95 -9.81
C ARG A 336 22.27 -14.22 -9.32
N LEU A 337 22.35 -13.90 -8.03
CA LEU A 337 23.54 -13.31 -7.42
C LEU A 337 24.31 -14.37 -6.62
N GLU A 338 25.31 -14.98 -7.24
CA GLU A 338 26.16 -15.99 -6.60
C GLU A 338 27.15 -15.34 -5.62
N ILE A 339 27.31 -15.97 -4.46
CA ILE A 339 28.28 -15.64 -3.43
C ILE A 339 29.35 -16.73 -3.40
N THR A 340 30.61 -16.32 -3.57
CA THR A 340 31.77 -17.21 -3.42
C THR A 340 32.80 -16.58 -2.50
N GLN A 341 33.71 -17.39 -2.00
CA GLN A 341 34.87 -16.91 -1.25
C GLN A 341 36.12 -17.06 -2.12
N THR A 342 36.94 -16.02 -2.21
CA THR A 342 38.23 -16.08 -2.89
C THR A 342 39.23 -16.90 -2.06
N ALA A 343 40.34 -17.33 -2.68
CA ALA A 343 41.41 -18.05 -1.97
C ALA A 343 41.97 -17.27 -0.77
N GLY A 344 41.89 -15.92 -0.79
CA GLY A 344 42.28 -15.05 0.32
C GLY A 344 41.20 -14.83 1.38
N GLY A 345 40.08 -15.54 1.32
CA GLY A 345 39.00 -15.47 2.30
C GLY A 345 38.02 -14.30 2.12
N GLN A 346 38.13 -13.54 1.03
CA GLN A 346 37.23 -12.40 0.74
C GLN A 346 35.96 -12.87 0.03
N TRP A 347 34.83 -12.26 0.36
CA TRP A 347 33.57 -12.55 -0.30
C TRP A 347 33.48 -11.88 -1.68
N ARG A 348 33.15 -12.65 -2.70
CA ARG A 348 32.91 -12.19 -4.07
C ARG A 348 31.45 -12.40 -4.44
N ARG A 349 30.86 -11.39 -5.07
CA ARG A 349 29.53 -11.44 -5.68
C ARG A 349 29.68 -11.63 -7.19
N THR A 350 28.85 -12.46 -7.81
CA THR A 350 28.87 -12.68 -9.25
C THR A 350 27.44 -12.70 -9.77
N ASN A 351 27.12 -11.77 -10.66
CA ASN A 351 25.83 -11.72 -11.35
C ASN A 351 25.83 -12.82 -12.43
N LEU A 352 25.01 -13.85 -12.24
CA LEU A 352 24.94 -14.98 -13.17
C LEU A 352 24.39 -14.57 -14.54
N ASN A 353 23.69 -13.43 -14.65
CA ASN A 353 23.24 -12.90 -15.94
C ASN A 353 24.41 -12.44 -16.84
N GLU A 354 25.61 -12.26 -16.27
CA GLU A 354 26.81 -11.82 -16.99
C GLU A 354 27.71 -13.00 -17.42
N ILE A 355 27.26 -14.24 -17.25
CA ILE A 355 28.02 -15.41 -17.71
C ILE A 355 28.12 -15.36 -19.24
N PRO A 356 29.33 -15.39 -19.82
CA PRO A 356 29.50 -15.41 -21.26
C PRO A 356 28.91 -16.70 -21.86
N ASP A 357 28.08 -16.55 -22.89
CA ASP A 357 27.55 -17.67 -23.66
C ASP A 357 28.23 -17.79 -25.03
N PRO A 358 28.52 -19.02 -25.50
CA PRO A 358 28.89 -19.23 -26.89
C PRO A 358 27.69 -18.89 -27.80
N PRO A 359 27.92 -18.25 -28.97
CA PRO A 359 26.88 -17.61 -29.77
C PRO A 359 25.79 -18.52 -30.37
N LEU A 360 25.84 -19.85 -30.18
CA LEU A 360 24.96 -20.83 -30.85
C LEU A 360 24.49 -21.99 -29.94
N ALA A 361 24.55 -21.86 -28.62
CA ALA A 361 24.15 -22.94 -27.72
C ALA A 361 22.63 -22.94 -27.44
N GLY A 362 21.95 -24.07 -27.67
CA GLY A 362 20.53 -24.25 -27.34
C GLY A 362 20.19 -24.23 -25.84
N GLN A 363 21.20 -24.32 -24.96
CA GLN A 363 21.06 -24.09 -23.52
C GLN A 363 22.27 -23.27 -23.04
N THR A 364 21.99 -22.12 -22.41
CA THR A 364 23.02 -21.19 -21.96
C THR A 364 23.83 -21.77 -20.80
N SER A 365 25.05 -21.28 -20.61
CA SER A 365 25.88 -21.56 -19.43
C SER A 365 25.16 -21.13 -18.14
N PHE A 366 24.39 -20.05 -18.23
CA PHE A 366 23.47 -19.61 -17.19
C PHE A 366 22.40 -20.66 -16.85
N ASP A 367 21.68 -21.18 -17.85
CA ASP A 367 20.64 -22.22 -17.64
C ASP A 367 21.24 -23.49 -17.02
N LYS A 368 22.42 -23.89 -17.49
CA LYS A 368 23.13 -25.06 -16.94
C LYS A 368 23.50 -24.85 -15.47
N LYS A 369 23.96 -23.65 -15.10
CA LYS A 369 24.29 -23.30 -13.72
C LYS A 369 23.04 -23.34 -12.84
N LEU A 370 21.92 -22.74 -13.27
CA LEU A 370 20.66 -22.74 -12.53
C LEU A 370 20.06 -24.15 -12.38
N ALA A 371 20.17 -24.98 -13.42
CA ALA A 371 19.72 -26.36 -13.42
C ALA A 371 20.56 -27.24 -12.48
N ALA A 372 21.89 -27.10 -12.51
CA ALA A 372 22.78 -27.84 -11.62
C ALA A 372 22.57 -27.45 -10.14
N GLY A 373 22.32 -26.17 -9.85
CA GLY A 373 22.23 -25.66 -8.49
C GLY A 373 23.53 -25.88 -7.70
N GLY A 374 23.43 -25.99 -6.38
CA GLY A 374 24.53 -26.32 -5.48
C GLY A 374 25.47 -25.17 -5.12
N TYR A 375 25.38 -24.03 -5.80
CA TYR A 375 26.06 -22.79 -5.44
C TYR A 375 25.32 -22.04 -4.33
N GLU A 376 25.98 -21.05 -3.73
CA GLU A 376 25.37 -20.18 -2.73
C GLU A 376 24.88 -18.89 -3.39
N ALA A 377 23.59 -18.58 -3.26
CA ALA A 377 23.00 -17.33 -3.73
C ALA A 377 22.84 -16.36 -2.55
N ALA A 378 23.01 -15.07 -2.82
CA ALA A 378 22.78 -14.03 -1.84
C ALA A 378 21.31 -13.99 -1.44
N HIS A 379 21.04 -13.81 -0.14
CA HIS A 379 19.75 -13.27 0.28
C HIS A 379 19.73 -11.77 0.05
N LEU A 380 18.66 -11.32 -0.58
CA LEU A 380 18.41 -9.92 -0.89
C LEU A 380 17.29 -9.43 0.02
N VAL A 381 17.52 -8.31 0.71
CA VAL A 381 16.49 -7.67 1.53
C VAL A 381 15.88 -6.49 0.78
N ASP A 382 14.60 -6.27 1.05
CA ASP A 382 13.86 -5.06 0.72
C ASP A 382 13.38 -4.37 2.02
N SER A 383 12.71 -3.23 1.87
CA SER A 383 12.15 -2.47 3.01
C SER A 383 10.63 -2.66 3.17
N THR A 384 10.02 -3.61 2.45
CA THR A 384 8.59 -3.91 2.62
C THR A 384 8.36 -4.58 3.98
N CYS A 385 7.25 -4.29 4.64
CA CYS A 385 6.91 -4.89 5.92
C CYS A 385 5.43 -4.68 6.23
N GLU A 386 4.95 -5.37 7.25
CA GLU A 386 3.63 -5.16 7.82
C GLU A 386 3.76 -4.84 9.31
N GLY A 387 2.72 -4.26 9.89
CA GLY A 387 2.76 -3.84 11.28
C GLY A 387 1.42 -3.39 11.83
N ALA A 388 1.49 -2.87 13.05
CA ALA A 388 0.36 -2.28 13.74
C ALA A 388 0.71 -0.88 14.25
N ILE A 389 -0.23 0.06 14.13
CA ILE A 389 -0.17 1.39 14.75
C ILE A 389 -1.24 1.48 15.84
N THR A 390 -0.83 1.88 17.03
CA THR A 390 -1.71 2.05 18.19
C THR A 390 -1.42 3.35 18.94
N LEU A 391 -2.19 3.61 19.98
CA LEU A 391 -2.00 4.73 20.90
C LEU A 391 -1.55 4.23 22.28
N LYS A 392 -0.67 4.99 22.93
CA LYS A 392 -0.42 4.83 24.36
C LYS A 392 -1.70 5.16 25.15
N PRO A 393 -2.14 4.28 26.08
CA PRO A 393 -3.34 4.52 26.88
C PRO A 393 -3.30 5.87 27.61
N SER A 394 -4.42 6.59 27.56
CA SER A 394 -4.57 7.84 28.28
C SER A 394 -4.88 7.58 29.76
N PRO A 395 -4.32 8.39 30.69
CA PRO A 395 -4.75 8.34 32.08
C PRO A 395 -6.20 8.79 32.26
N VAL A 396 -6.71 9.64 31.36
CA VAL A 396 -8.06 10.25 31.45
C VAL A 396 -9.11 9.44 30.69
N LEU A 397 -8.79 8.98 29.48
CA LEU A 397 -9.73 8.26 28.62
C LEU A 397 -9.54 6.74 28.77
N LYS A 398 -10.48 6.08 29.46
CA LYS A 398 -10.47 4.63 29.74
C LYS A 398 -11.37 3.87 28.76
N LEU A 399 -11.03 3.94 27.49
CA LEU A 399 -11.68 3.17 26.43
C LEU A 399 -10.70 2.12 25.90
N GLU A 400 -11.25 1.01 25.40
CA GLU A 400 -10.46 0.04 24.61
C GLU A 400 -9.84 0.73 23.40
N ILE A 401 -8.63 0.32 23.03
CA ILE A 401 -7.89 0.86 21.88
C ILE A 401 -7.76 -0.23 20.83
N LEU A 402 -8.36 -0.01 19.67
CA LEU A 402 -8.23 -0.85 18.49
C LEU A 402 -7.10 -0.32 17.60
N PRO A 403 -6.03 -1.10 17.35
CA PRO A 403 -4.95 -0.68 16.48
C PRO A 403 -5.37 -0.67 15.01
N ALA A 404 -4.63 0.09 14.21
CA ALA A 404 -4.69 0.04 12.75
C ALA A 404 -3.65 -0.94 12.20
N PHE A 405 -4.03 -1.69 11.17
CA PHE A 405 -3.09 -2.46 10.36
C PHE A 405 -2.29 -1.52 9.46
N SER A 406 -0.99 -1.76 9.35
CA SER A 406 -0.10 -0.86 8.63
C SER A 406 0.77 -1.66 7.68
N LEU A 407 0.55 -1.44 6.39
CA LEU A 407 1.33 -2.04 5.32
C LEU A 407 2.36 -1.04 4.81
N VAL A 408 3.58 -1.52 4.61
CA VAL A 408 4.64 -0.83 3.87
C VAL A 408 5.00 -1.70 2.68
N THR A 409 4.54 -1.29 1.51
CA THR A 409 4.51 -2.13 0.31
C THR A 409 5.51 -1.63 -0.71
N ALA A 410 5.59 -2.33 -1.85
CA ALA A 410 6.46 -1.96 -2.96
C ALA A 410 6.19 -0.54 -3.46
N VAL A 411 7.14 0.02 -4.24
CA VAL A 411 6.91 1.26 -4.98
C VAL A 411 5.63 1.15 -5.81
N ASP A 412 4.85 2.22 -5.86
CA ASP A 412 3.72 2.28 -6.78
C ASP A 412 4.18 2.94 -8.08
N TYR A 413 4.15 2.17 -9.17
CA TYR A 413 4.52 2.67 -10.49
C TYR A 413 3.42 3.51 -11.13
N PHE A 414 2.16 3.37 -10.66
CA PHE A 414 0.99 4.08 -11.15
C PHE A 414 0.14 4.61 -9.99
N PRO A 415 0.66 5.47 -9.11
CA PRO A 415 -0.06 5.87 -7.89
C PRO A 415 -1.31 6.70 -8.12
N GLN A 416 -1.57 7.11 -9.36
CA GLN A 416 -2.81 7.78 -9.78
C GLN A 416 -3.84 6.80 -10.36
N VAL A 417 -3.52 5.51 -10.46
CA VAL A 417 -4.40 4.44 -10.96
C VAL A 417 -4.82 3.56 -9.79
N GLU A 418 -6.02 3.79 -9.29
CA GLU A 418 -6.57 3.03 -8.17
C GLU A 418 -7.20 1.70 -8.62
N GLN A 419 -6.96 0.65 -7.84
CA GLN A 419 -7.48 -0.70 -8.04
C GLN A 419 -9.01 -0.70 -8.07
N ALA A 420 -9.64 0.03 -7.14
CA ALA A 420 -11.09 0.17 -7.10
C ALA A 420 -11.66 0.83 -8.38
N ALA A 421 -10.97 1.83 -8.94
CA ALA A 421 -11.40 2.47 -10.18
C ALA A 421 -11.34 1.51 -11.37
N VAL A 422 -10.28 0.70 -11.45
CA VAL A 422 -10.10 -0.30 -12.51
C VAL A 422 -11.16 -1.39 -12.44
N ILE A 423 -11.44 -1.91 -11.24
CA ILE A 423 -12.49 -2.91 -11.04
C ILE A 423 -13.88 -2.32 -11.31
N ALA A 424 -14.16 -1.09 -10.87
CA ALA A 424 -15.42 -0.43 -11.19
C ALA A 424 -15.61 -0.25 -12.71
N TRP A 425 -14.54 0.05 -13.44
CA TRP A 425 -14.57 0.09 -14.91
C TRP A 425 -14.88 -1.29 -15.52
N LEU A 426 -14.27 -2.37 -15.01
CA LEU A 426 -14.56 -3.74 -15.46
C LEU A 426 -16.01 -4.13 -15.19
N GLU A 427 -16.52 -3.88 -13.99
CA GLU A 427 -17.90 -4.11 -13.59
C GLU A 427 -18.88 -3.41 -14.53
N LYS A 428 -18.65 -2.11 -14.78
CA LYS A 428 -19.45 -1.32 -15.70
C LYS A 428 -19.39 -1.87 -17.13
N THR A 429 -18.21 -2.20 -17.62
CA THR A 429 -18.00 -2.70 -19.00
C THR A 429 -18.65 -4.06 -19.22
N GLN A 430 -18.66 -4.92 -18.19
CA GLN A 430 -19.28 -6.25 -18.25
C GLN A 430 -20.76 -6.26 -17.84
N GLY A 431 -21.31 -5.14 -17.37
CA GLY A 431 -22.67 -5.06 -16.82
C GLY A 431 -22.85 -5.95 -15.58
N ARG A 432 -21.81 -6.09 -14.75
CA ARG A 432 -21.77 -6.96 -13.58
C ARG A 432 -21.88 -6.14 -12.28
N PRO A 433 -22.53 -6.67 -11.24
CA PRO A 433 -22.51 -6.06 -9.90
C PRO A 433 -21.10 -6.00 -9.30
N ILE A 434 -20.97 -5.23 -8.22
CA ILE A 434 -19.76 -5.14 -7.39
C ILE A 434 -19.24 -6.55 -7.06
N GLY A 435 -17.93 -6.78 -7.27
CA GLY A 435 -17.25 -8.03 -6.93
C GLY A 435 -17.49 -9.21 -7.88
N LEU A 436 -18.37 -9.06 -8.88
CA LEU A 436 -18.76 -10.15 -9.79
C LEU A 436 -18.27 -9.95 -11.24
N SER A 437 -17.40 -8.96 -11.48
CA SER A 437 -16.69 -8.85 -12.75
C SER A 437 -15.65 -9.96 -12.88
N ASN A 438 -15.35 -10.37 -14.12
CA ASN A 438 -14.26 -11.31 -14.38
C ASN A 438 -13.02 -10.52 -14.82
N PRO A 439 -12.05 -10.25 -13.92
CA PRO A 439 -10.82 -9.55 -14.27
C PRO A 439 -9.97 -10.37 -15.26
N GLY A 440 -10.09 -11.71 -15.24
CA GLY A 440 -9.39 -12.66 -16.11
C GLY A 440 -9.56 -12.43 -17.62
N ILE A 441 -10.57 -11.65 -18.02
CA ILE A 441 -10.79 -11.25 -19.42
C ILE A 441 -9.73 -10.24 -19.88
N VAL A 442 -9.31 -9.35 -18.98
CA VAL A 442 -8.36 -8.26 -19.27
C VAL A 442 -6.98 -8.57 -18.67
N PHE A 443 -6.97 -9.17 -17.48
CA PHE A 443 -5.79 -9.53 -16.72
C PHE A 443 -5.70 -11.06 -16.67
N PRO A 444 -5.05 -11.72 -17.65
CA PRO A 444 -5.07 -13.18 -17.78
C PRO A 444 -4.42 -13.90 -16.59
N GLN A 445 -3.60 -13.20 -15.81
CA GLN A 445 -2.99 -13.67 -14.59
C GLN A 445 -3.17 -12.61 -13.50
N GLY A 446 -4.01 -12.92 -12.50
CA GLY A 446 -4.40 -12.00 -11.44
C GLY A 446 -5.61 -11.10 -11.75
N GLY A 447 -6.04 -10.28 -10.79
CA GLY A 447 -6.90 -9.11 -11.00
C GLY A 447 -6.59 -7.94 -10.04
N PRO A 448 -6.85 -6.68 -10.45
CA PRO A 448 -6.61 -5.49 -9.63
C PRO A 448 -7.69 -5.34 -8.56
N GLN A 449 -8.03 -6.44 -7.89
CA GLN A 449 -9.01 -6.44 -6.83
C GLN A 449 -8.50 -5.50 -5.73
N PRO A 450 -9.28 -4.48 -5.33
CA PRO A 450 -8.85 -3.59 -4.28
C PRO A 450 -8.86 -4.31 -2.93
N LEU A 451 -7.84 -4.05 -2.10
CA LEU A 451 -7.72 -4.61 -0.74
C LEU A 451 -8.92 -4.21 0.15
N SER A 452 -9.59 -3.10 -0.15
CA SER A 452 -10.82 -2.69 0.52
C SER A 452 -12.04 -3.59 0.25
N ASP A 453 -12.04 -4.32 -0.86
CA ASP A 453 -13.05 -5.34 -1.17
C ASP A 453 -12.71 -6.69 -0.52
N GLY A 454 -11.50 -6.85 0.02
CA GLY A 454 -11.00 -8.11 0.57
C GLY A 454 -11.79 -8.70 1.73
N ARG A 455 -12.85 -8.03 2.21
CA ARG A 455 -13.88 -8.58 3.12
C ARG A 455 -14.85 -9.55 2.44
N PHE A 456 -14.92 -9.55 1.12
CA PHE A 456 -15.72 -10.47 0.32
C PHE A 456 -14.91 -11.02 -0.86
N ARG A 457 -15.34 -12.17 -1.39
CA ARG A 457 -14.78 -12.79 -2.59
C ARG A 457 -15.88 -13.43 -3.42
N SER A 458 -15.65 -13.54 -4.72
CA SER A 458 -16.51 -14.31 -5.61
C SER A 458 -16.31 -15.82 -5.44
N ASP A 459 -17.34 -16.58 -5.81
CA ASP A 459 -17.19 -18.00 -6.10
C ASP A 459 -16.40 -18.22 -7.42
N ASP A 460 -15.97 -19.45 -7.66
CA ASP A 460 -15.17 -19.81 -8.86
C ASP A 460 -15.89 -19.50 -10.19
N THR A 461 -17.23 -19.38 -10.15
CA THR A 461 -18.08 -19.07 -11.30
C THR A 461 -18.40 -17.58 -11.45
N ALA A 462 -17.95 -16.72 -10.55
CA ALA A 462 -18.27 -15.29 -10.47
C ALA A 462 -19.79 -15.01 -10.56
N THR A 463 -20.57 -15.85 -9.89
CA THR A 463 -22.04 -15.79 -9.83
C THR A 463 -22.56 -15.35 -8.48
N SER A 464 -21.79 -15.56 -7.41
CA SER A 464 -22.16 -15.18 -6.06
C SER A 464 -20.96 -14.67 -5.27
N LEU A 465 -21.23 -13.93 -4.21
CA LEU A 465 -20.23 -13.43 -3.27
C LEU A 465 -20.39 -14.10 -1.92
N GLN A 466 -19.28 -14.27 -1.22
CA GLN A 466 -19.22 -14.74 0.16
C GLN A 466 -18.24 -13.89 0.97
N ALA A 467 -18.42 -13.83 2.28
CA ALA A 467 -17.43 -13.21 3.17
C ALA A 467 -16.09 -13.97 3.05
N SER A 468 -14.98 -13.24 2.92
CA SER A 468 -13.65 -13.85 2.86
C SER A 468 -13.18 -14.29 4.25
N ASN A 469 -13.62 -13.57 5.29
CA ASN A 469 -13.12 -13.66 6.67
C ASN A 469 -11.60 -13.46 6.81
N ALA A 470 -10.99 -12.75 5.86
CA ALA A 470 -9.60 -12.34 5.96
C ALA A 470 -9.42 -11.25 7.02
N MET A 471 -8.33 -11.33 7.77
CA MET A 471 -7.99 -10.36 8.81
C MET A 471 -6.53 -9.92 8.74
N PRO A 472 -6.15 -8.78 9.35
CA PRO A 472 -4.76 -8.46 9.60
C PRO A 472 -4.02 -9.61 10.30
N ASN A 473 -2.72 -9.75 10.04
CA ASN A 473 -1.86 -10.77 10.62
C ASN A 473 -2.01 -10.88 12.14
N SER A 474 -2.67 -11.95 12.59
CA SER A 474 -2.96 -12.24 13.99
C SER A 474 -1.72 -12.66 14.81
N GLU A 475 -0.58 -12.93 14.16
CA GLU A 475 0.71 -13.14 14.83
C GLU A 475 1.41 -11.82 15.19
N LEU A 476 0.99 -10.66 14.64
CA LEU A 476 1.60 -9.38 14.97
C LEU A 476 1.47 -9.06 16.45
N ALA A 477 2.61 -8.82 17.09
CA ALA A 477 2.67 -8.39 18.48
C ALA A 477 2.12 -6.96 18.63
N ASP A 478 1.52 -6.69 19.78
CA ASP A 478 1.09 -5.33 20.13
C ASP A 478 2.32 -4.40 20.24
N PRO A 479 2.30 -3.20 19.61
CA PRO A 479 3.43 -2.28 19.66
C PRO A 479 3.87 -1.87 21.07
N LEU A 480 2.97 -1.91 22.06
CA LEU A 480 3.22 -1.51 23.44
C LEU A 480 3.52 -2.69 24.37
N ASP A 481 3.03 -3.89 24.05
CA ASP A 481 3.21 -5.10 24.86
C ASP A 481 3.41 -6.34 23.97
N SER A 482 4.64 -6.83 23.87
CA SER A 482 4.97 -7.97 23.01
C SER A 482 4.35 -9.30 23.47
N SER A 483 3.77 -9.37 24.67
CA SER A 483 3.05 -10.57 25.14
C SER A 483 1.62 -10.66 24.57
N ARG A 484 1.10 -9.57 24.01
CA ARG A 484 -0.22 -9.47 23.39
C ARG A 484 -0.12 -9.47 21.86
N ARG A 485 -1.22 -9.85 21.21
CA ARG A 485 -1.40 -9.67 19.76
C ARG A 485 -2.12 -8.36 19.48
N ALA A 486 -1.68 -7.64 18.45
CA ALA A 486 -2.35 -6.44 17.98
C ALA A 486 -3.75 -6.75 17.42
N PHE A 487 -3.89 -7.90 16.74
CA PHE A 487 -5.13 -8.33 16.12
C PHE A 487 -5.56 -9.69 16.67
N SER A 488 -6.47 -9.68 17.64
CA SER A 488 -7.08 -10.90 18.18
C SER A 488 -7.98 -11.56 17.15
N VAL A 489 -7.92 -12.90 17.06
CA VAL A 489 -8.87 -13.70 16.25
C VAL A 489 -10.31 -13.62 16.78
N ASN A 490 -10.52 -13.21 18.03
CA ASN A 490 -11.86 -13.07 18.59
C ASN A 490 -12.49 -11.70 18.29
N GLU A 491 -11.69 -10.73 17.84
CA GLU A 491 -12.18 -9.39 17.53
C GLU A 491 -12.75 -9.36 16.10
N GLN A 492 -14.08 -9.37 16.00
CA GLN A 492 -14.79 -9.44 14.71
C GLN A 492 -14.55 -8.22 13.83
N ALA A 493 -14.28 -7.04 14.41
CA ALA A 493 -13.97 -5.84 13.63
C ALA A 493 -12.64 -5.94 12.87
N ASN A 494 -11.80 -6.94 13.15
CA ASN A 494 -10.60 -7.19 12.36
C ASN A 494 -10.93 -7.75 10.97
N LEU A 495 -12.10 -8.37 10.77
CA LEU A 495 -12.55 -8.89 9.46
C LEU A 495 -12.90 -7.77 8.46
N THR A 496 -13.09 -6.54 8.94
CA THR A 496 -13.37 -5.36 8.11
C THR A 496 -12.27 -4.32 8.22
N ALA A 497 -11.07 -4.70 8.71
CA ALA A 497 -10.01 -3.73 8.98
C ALA A 497 -9.54 -3.02 7.69
N THR A 498 -9.56 -3.71 6.55
CA THR A 498 -9.19 -3.15 5.25
C THR A 498 -10.33 -2.39 4.57
N ALA A 499 -11.57 -2.49 5.07
CA ALA A 499 -12.69 -1.79 4.49
C ALA A 499 -12.49 -0.27 4.58
N VAL A 500 -12.98 0.42 3.56
CA VAL A 500 -13.00 1.87 3.52
C VAL A 500 -14.39 2.35 3.98
N VAL A 501 -14.41 3.20 4.99
CA VAL A 501 -15.62 3.73 5.63
C VAL A 501 -15.59 5.25 5.69
N GLY A 502 -16.75 5.87 5.85
CA GLY A 502 -16.88 7.32 5.96
C GLY A 502 -18.13 7.71 6.73
N PHE A 503 -18.35 9.01 6.87
CA PHE A 503 -19.63 9.53 7.34
C PHE A 503 -20.73 9.29 6.29
N THR A 504 -22.00 9.27 6.71
CA THR A 504 -23.08 9.37 5.72
C THR A 504 -22.99 10.69 4.97
N SER A 505 -23.44 10.65 3.72
CA SER A 505 -23.67 11.85 2.91
C SER A 505 -24.45 12.91 3.71
N SER A 506 -23.91 14.12 3.70
CA SER A 506 -24.51 15.32 4.30
C SER A 506 -25.31 16.14 3.28
N GLY A 507 -25.65 15.53 2.15
CA GLY A 507 -26.18 16.17 0.94
C GLY A 507 -25.60 15.54 -0.33
N THR A 508 -25.83 16.18 -1.46
CA THR A 508 -25.24 15.80 -2.76
C THR A 508 -24.11 16.75 -3.12
N SER A 509 -23.43 16.53 -4.24
CA SER A 509 -22.62 17.56 -4.90
C SER A 509 -23.47 18.39 -5.86
N ALA A 510 -22.97 19.55 -6.29
CA ALA A 510 -23.58 20.35 -7.37
C ALA A 510 -23.17 19.86 -8.77
N GLY A 511 -22.02 19.19 -8.85
CA GLY A 511 -21.50 18.58 -10.08
C GLY A 511 -20.40 17.59 -9.79
N GLN A 512 -19.65 17.22 -10.82
CA GLN A 512 -18.39 16.48 -10.72
C GLN A 512 -17.32 17.34 -11.37
N HIS A 513 -16.14 17.42 -10.75
CA HIS A 513 -15.05 18.17 -11.36
C HIS A 513 -14.55 17.42 -12.61
N PRO A 514 -14.51 18.05 -13.80
CA PRO A 514 -14.25 17.35 -15.07
C PRO A 514 -12.83 16.80 -15.17
N ASN A 515 -11.88 17.38 -14.43
CA ASN A 515 -10.47 16.97 -14.39
C ASN A 515 -10.04 16.81 -12.92
N SER A 516 -10.58 15.81 -12.22
CA SER A 516 -10.12 15.50 -10.84
C SER A 516 -8.61 15.28 -10.85
N ALA A 517 -7.91 15.95 -9.95
CA ALA A 517 -6.47 15.78 -9.79
C ALA A 517 -6.13 14.32 -9.49
N GLY A 518 -5.08 13.79 -10.14
CA GLY A 518 -4.54 12.47 -9.84
C GLY A 518 -3.83 12.47 -8.50
N VAL A 519 -4.53 12.07 -7.45
CA VAL A 519 -4.03 12.03 -6.07
C VAL A 519 -3.57 10.63 -5.71
N SER A 520 -2.37 10.50 -5.12
CA SER A 520 -1.94 9.24 -4.53
C SER A 520 -2.74 8.95 -3.27
N SER A 521 -3.26 7.73 -3.16
CA SER A 521 -4.01 7.29 -1.99
C SER A 521 -3.18 6.40 -1.07
N CYS A 522 -3.40 6.54 0.24
CA CYS A 522 -2.82 5.66 1.26
C CYS A 522 -3.85 4.68 1.87
N LEU A 523 -5.08 4.62 1.35
CA LEU A 523 -6.11 3.70 1.84
C LEU A 523 -6.23 2.45 0.94
N PRO A 524 -6.81 1.35 1.46
CA PRO A 524 -6.77 0.04 0.79
C PRO A 524 -7.53 -0.09 -0.54
N ASP A 525 -8.33 0.90 -0.94
CA ASP A 525 -8.99 0.92 -2.25
C ASP A 525 -8.04 1.26 -3.42
N ALA A 526 -6.90 1.86 -3.10
CA ALA A 526 -5.77 2.09 -4.01
C ALA A 526 -4.60 1.12 -3.74
N ALA A 527 -4.90 -0.01 -3.09
CA ALA A 527 -3.99 -1.11 -2.92
C ALA A 527 -4.61 -2.39 -3.47
N SER A 528 -3.78 -3.27 -3.98
CA SER A 528 -4.17 -4.58 -4.47
C SER A 528 -4.38 -5.56 -3.31
N ASP A 529 -5.43 -6.36 -3.40
CA ASP A 529 -5.68 -7.47 -2.48
C ASP A 529 -4.76 -8.67 -2.80
N PHE A 530 -5.18 -9.84 -2.33
CA PHE A 530 -4.65 -11.14 -2.70
C PHE A 530 -4.65 -11.36 -4.23
N PHE A 531 -3.46 -11.62 -4.78
CA PHE A 531 -3.17 -12.01 -6.17
C PHE A 531 -3.31 -10.94 -7.26
N ALA A 532 -2.11 -10.51 -7.69
CA ALA A 532 -1.71 -9.85 -8.93
C ALA A 532 -2.76 -8.90 -9.51
N PRO A 533 -2.57 -7.58 -9.52
CA PRO A 533 -1.29 -6.89 -9.67
C PRO A 533 -1.12 -5.63 -8.80
N GLY A 534 0.09 -5.43 -8.29
CA GLY A 534 0.44 -4.42 -7.29
C GLY A 534 1.00 -5.04 -6.00
N TRP A 535 0.61 -6.29 -5.71
CA TRP A 535 1.00 -7.09 -4.54
C TRP A 535 1.39 -6.27 -3.31
N ASP A 536 0.37 -5.60 -2.78
CA ASP A 536 0.48 -4.89 -1.52
C ASP A 536 0.53 -5.83 -0.34
N VAL A 537 -0.12 -6.98 -0.47
CA VAL A 537 -0.24 -7.96 0.59
C VAL A 537 -0.35 -9.38 0.03
N SER A 538 0.03 -10.35 0.84
CA SER A 538 -0.17 -11.77 0.59
C SER A 538 -1.14 -12.33 1.63
N GLU A 539 -1.47 -13.61 1.52
CA GLU A 539 -2.35 -14.29 2.45
C GLU A 539 -1.66 -15.54 3.00
N TYR A 540 -1.89 -15.82 4.27
CA TYR A 540 -1.45 -17.04 4.91
C TYR A 540 -2.48 -17.49 5.94
N VAL A 541 -2.66 -18.81 6.07
CA VAL A 541 -3.63 -19.37 7.00
C VAL A 541 -2.98 -19.53 8.37
N ILE A 542 -3.55 -18.88 9.39
CA ILE A 542 -3.12 -18.95 10.78
C ILE A 542 -4.35 -19.32 11.61
N ASN A 543 -4.30 -20.45 12.32
CA ASN A 543 -5.43 -20.99 13.11
C ASN A 543 -6.73 -21.10 12.28
N ASP A 544 -6.64 -21.73 11.11
CA ASP A 544 -7.75 -21.96 10.17
C ASP A 544 -8.45 -20.68 9.67
N ARG A 545 -7.75 -19.53 9.72
CA ARG A 545 -8.25 -18.25 9.21
C ARG A 545 -7.26 -17.64 8.26
N SER A 546 -7.75 -16.97 7.22
CA SER A 546 -6.84 -16.21 6.37
C SER A 546 -6.40 -14.91 7.02
N ASN A 547 -5.11 -14.66 6.86
CA ASN A 547 -4.44 -13.51 7.42
C ASN A 547 -3.70 -12.80 6.29
N TYR A 548 -3.88 -11.49 6.21
CA TYR A 548 -3.08 -10.60 5.38
C TYR A 548 -1.68 -10.52 5.94
N VAL A 549 -0.68 -10.90 5.14
CA VAL A 549 0.73 -10.96 5.54
C VAL A 549 1.66 -10.38 4.48
N ALA A 550 2.76 -9.75 4.89
CA ALA A 550 3.78 -9.22 3.97
C ALA A 550 4.86 -10.26 3.62
N PHE A 551 5.07 -11.27 4.47
CA PHE A 551 6.15 -12.24 4.27
C PHE A 551 5.90 -13.24 3.13
N GLY A 552 4.66 -13.36 2.64
CA GLY A 552 4.32 -14.17 1.47
C GLY A 552 4.66 -13.51 0.13
N LEU A 553 5.03 -12.23 0.15
CA LEU A 553 5.55 -11.51 -1.01
C LEU A 553 7.00 -11.91 -1.29
N GLY A 554 7.42 -11.84 -2.55
CA GLY A 554 8.74 -12.22 -3.04
C GLY A 554 9.92 -11.62 -2.32
N SER A 555 11.04 -12.32 -2.43
CA SER A 555 12.30 -11.99 -1.77
C SER A 555 13.43 -11.79 -2.79
N PRO A 556 13.78 -10.54 -3.12
CA PRO A 556 13.16 -9.29 -2.69
C PRO A 556 11.90 -9.00 -3.53
N PHE A 557 11.06 -8.04 -3.14
CA PHE A 557 9.85 -7.70 -3.91
C PHE A 557 10.13 -7.42 -5.40
N PRO A 558 11.28 -6.83 -5.83
CA PRO A 558 11.53 -6.61 -7.26
C PRO A 558 11.71 -7.90 -8.07
N GLU A 559 11.95 -9.05 -7.44
CA GLU A 559 11.91 -10.34 -8.13
C GLU A 559 10.49 -10.64 -8.61
N ASP A 560 9.50 -10.46 -7.73
CA ASP A 560 8.09 -10.64 -8.05
C ASP A 560 7.62 -9.63 -9.09
N SER A 561 8.00 -8.36 -8.92
CA SER A 561 7.76 -7.28 -9.87
C SER A 561 8.16 -7.67 -11.30
N LYS A 562 9.36 -8.23 -11.46
CA LYS A 562 9.90 -8.65 -12.77
C LYS A 562 9.11 -9.81 -13.36
N LEU A 563 8.75 -10.81 -12.55
CA LEU A 563 7.96 -11.95 -12.99
C LEU A 563 6.55 -11.52 -13.43
N CYS A 564 5.89 -10.69 -12.63
CA CYS A 564 4.55 -10.16 -12.92
C CYS A 564 4.53 -9.28 -14.18
N ALA A 565 5.55 -8.44 -14.37
CA ALA A 565 5.72 -7.68 -15.59
C ALA A 565 5.90 -8.61 -16.80
N ALA A 566 6.74 -9.65 -16.69
CA ALA A 566 6.95 -10.62 -17.78
C ALA A 566 5.69 -11.42 -18.13
N LEU A 567 4.79 -11.67 -17.18
CA LEU A 567 3.53 -12.39 -17.38
C LEU A 567 2.42 -11.54 -18.02
N ASN A 568 2.68 -10.26 -18.32
CA ASN A 568 1.66 -9.31 -18.75
C ASN A 568 0.45 -9.27 -17.79
N SER A 569 0.75 -9.22 -16.48
CA SER A 569 -0.22 -8.75 -15.49
C SER A 569 -0.48 -7.24 -15.70
N PHE A 570 -1.36 -6.58 -14.94
CA PHE A 570 -1.71 -5.13 -15.05
C PHE A 570 -0.54 -4.13 -15.05
N TRP A 571 0.70 -4.58 -14.85
CA TRP A 571 1.85 -3.72 -14.99
C TRP A 571 2.21 -3.56 -16.48
N PRO A 572 2.73 -2.40 -16.88
CA PRO A 572 3.52 -2.29 -18.10
C PRO A 572 4.54 -3.41 -18.11
N ALA A 573 4.40 -4.33 -19.05
CA ALA A 573 5.33 -5.43 -19.19
C ALA A 573 6.65 -4.87 -19.73
N VAL A 574 7.69 -4.88 -18.89
CA VAL A 574 9.07 -4.87 -19.36
C VAL A 574 9.41 -6.28 -19.77
N ALA A 575 9.03 -6.64 -20.99
CA ALA A 575 9.84 -7.57 -21.74
C ALA A 575 10.10 -6.91 -23.09
N PRO A 576 11.35 -6.84 -23.55
CA PRO A 576 11.71 -6.34 -24.89
C PRO A 576 10.99 -7.07 -26.03
N ASP A 577 10.25 -8.13 -25.68
CA ASP A 577 9.64 -9.08 -26.56
C ASP A 577 8.25 -9.55 -26.08
N ALA A 578 7.60 -8.92 -25.08
CA ALA A 578 6.28 -9.38 -24.61
C ALA A 578 5.20 -9.31 -25.70
N SER A 579 5.33 -8.35 -26.61
CA SER A 579 4.42 -8.19 -27.75
C SER A 579 4.79 -9.05 -28.98
N ARG A 580 5.96 -9.70 -29.01
CA ARG A 580 6.47 -10.46 -30.18
C ARG A 580 6.83 -11.93 -29.88
N THR A 581 7.41 -12.24 -28.72
CA THR A 581 7.89 -13.58 -28.33
C THR A 581 7.22 -14.14 -27.05
N PHE A 582 6.81 -13.30 -26.09
CA PHE A 582 6.07 -13.75 -24.88
C PHE A 582 4.55 -13.53 -24.94
N GLY A 583 4.01 -13.26 -26.13
CA GLY A 583 2.59 -13.47 -26.35
C GLY A 583 2.28 -14.92 -26.01
N PHE A 584 1.61 -15.17 -24.88
CA PHE A 584 1.30 -16.51 -24.38
C PHE A 584 0.78 -17.35 -25.55
N GLN A 585 1.61 -18.25 -26.09
CA GLN A 585 1.14 -19.18 -27.11
C GLN A 585 0.11 -20.10 -26.42
N PRO A 586 -1.07 -20.31 -27.03
CA PRO A 586 -2.05 -21.24 -26.49
C PRO A 586 -1.40 -22.63 -26.34
N PRO A 587 -1.72 -23.41 -25.29
CA PRO A 587 -1.30 -24.80 -25.24
C PRO A 587 -1.74 -25.51 -26.52
N GLN A 588 -0.84 -26.30 -27.11
CA GLN A 588 -0.96 -26.91 -28.45
C GLN A 588 -2.12 -27.92 -28.62
N ASN A 589 -3.06 -27.97 -27.69
CA ASN A 589 -4.24 -28.84 -27.77
C ASN A 589 -5.46 -28.01 -28.17
N ALA A 590 -5.64 -27.90 -29.48
CA ALA A 590 -6.69 -27.17 -30.16
C ALA A 590 -8.08 -27.79 -29.98
N ALA A 591 -8.69 -27.63 -28.80
CA ALA A 591 -10.12 -27.89 -28.61
C ALA A 591 -10.82 -26.95 -27.61
N SER A 592 -10.08 -26.24 -26.75
CA SER A 592 -10.69 -25.28 -25.83
C SER A 592 -9.77 -24.09 -25.59
N LEU A 593 -10.20 -22.92 -26.05
CA LEU A 593 -9.95 -21.56 -25.53
C LEU A 593 -9.67 -20.56 -26.67
N ARG A 594 -10.54 -19.55 -26.74
CA ARG A 594 -10.46 -18.42 -27.67
C ARG A 594 -9.11 -17.69 -27.52
N ARG A 595 -8.55 -17.26 -28.66
CA ARG A 595 -7.38 -16.37 -28.77
C ARG A 595 -7.48 -15.23 -27.75
N ARG A 596 -6.71 -15.27 -26.66
CA ARG A 596 -6.57 -14.14 -25.73
C ARG A 596 -5.44 -13.25 -26.25
N ALA A 597 -5.77 -12.11 -26.86
CA ALA A 597 -4.79 -11.07 -27.08
C ALA A 597 -4.47 -10.43 -25.72
N LEU A 598 -3.19 -10.15 -25.47
CA LEU A 598 -2.73 -9.46 -24.27
C LEU A 598 -3.04 -7.96 -24.43
N PHE A 599 -4.04 -7.43 -23.73
CA PHE A 599 -4.58 -6.07 -23.95
C PHE A 599 -3.96 -4.98 -23.07
N THR A 600 -3.06 -5.33 -22.15
CA THR A 600 -2.60 -4.42 -21.06
C THR A 600 -1.11 -4.06 -21.11
N SER A 601 -0.36 -4.49 -22.14
CA SER A 601 1.06 -4.14 -22.25
C SER A 601 1.24 -2.67 -22.67
N ILE A 602 1.74 -1.83 -21.77
CA ILE A 602 2.43 -0.59 -22.15
C ILE A 602 3.93 -0.93 -22.21
N PRO A 603 4.59 -0.91 -23.37
CA PRO A 603 6.02 -1.17 -23.42
C PRO A 603 6.78 0.01 -22.79
N LEU A 604 7.69 -0.28 -21.85
CA LEU A 604 8.67 0.73 -21.43
C LEU A 604 9.67 0.98 -22.56
N LEU A 605 10.14 2.22 -22.67
CA LEU A 605 11.13 2.63 -23.65
C LEU A 605 12.53 2.18 -23.24
N ASP A 606 13.43 1.97 -24.20
CA ASP A 606 14.84 1.65 -23.93
C ASP A 606 15.49 2.64 -22.96
N GLY A 607 15.08 3.92 -22.99
CA GLY A 607 15.57 4.93 -22.04
C GLY A 607 15.18 4.68 -20.59
N GLU A 608 14.03 4.05 -20.34
CA GLU A 608 13.53 3.69 -19.00
C GLU A 608 14.15 2.38 -18.51
N LEU A 609 14.52 1.50 -19.44
CA LEU A 609 15.17 0.21 -19.19
C LEU A 609 16.69 0.30 -19.09
N GLY A 610 17.27 1.43 -19.50
CA GLY A 610 18.71 1.57 -19.66
C GLY A 610 19.20 1.03 -21.00
N TYR A 611 20.46 1.32 -21.31
CA TYR A 611 21.13 0.90 -22.53
C TYR A 611 22.35 0.05 -22.21
N HIS A 612 22.29 -1.24 -22.55
CA HIS A 612 23.43 -2.15 -22.47
C HIS A 612 24.67 -1.59 -23.21
N PRO A 613 25.91 -1.78 -22.74
CA PRO A 613 27.11 -1.28 -23.41
C PRO A 613 27.26 -1.75 -24.87
N GLN A 614 26.69 -2.91 -25.20
CA GLN A 614 26.69 -3.48 -26.54
C GLN A 614 25.42 -3.18 -27.34
N HIS A 615 24.51 -2.35 -26.83
CA HIS A 615 23.30 -1.96 -27.55
C HIS A 615 23.68 -1.27 -28.88
N PRO A 616 23.01 -1.54 -30.01
CA PRO A 616 23.37 -0.97 -31.31
C PRO A 616 23.48 0.56 -31.29
N ARG A 617 22.58 1.23 -30.56
CA ARG A 617 22.61 2.70 -30.38
C ARG A 617 23.76 3.19 -29.49
N VAL A 618 24.26 2.37 -28.56
CA VAL A 618 25.46 2.68 -27.76
C VAL A 618 26.71 2.49 -28.61
N LEU A 619 26.80 1.39 -29.36
CA LEU A 619 27.90 1.12 -30.28
C LEU A 619 27.97 2.15 -31.41
N GLY A 620 26.81 2.63 -31.86
CA GLY A 620 26.67 3.74 -32.81
C GLY A 620 26.91 5.13 -32.20
N ALA A 621 27.22 5.21 -30.91
CA ALA A 621 27.41 6.47 -30.16
C ALA A 621 26.21 7.44 -30.20
N GLU A 622 25.00 6.93 -30.44
CA GLU A 622 23.76 7.72 -30.43
C GLU A 622 23.27 7.99 -28.99
N VAL A 623 23.57 7.08 -28.06
CA VAL A 623 23.23 7.16 -26.65
C VAL A 623 24.37 6.61 -25.79
N ALA A 624 24.51 7.10 -24.55
CA ALA A 624 25.43 6.50 -23.59
C ALA A 624 24.83 5.21 -22.99
N SER A 625 25.70 4.26 -22.62
CA SER A 625 25.25 3.12 -21.81
C SER A 625 24.73 3.62 -20.47
N SER A 626 23.64 3.01 -19.99
CA SER A 626 23.03 3.35 -18.71
C SER A 626 22.26 2.17 -18.14
N THR A 627 22.08 2.15 -16.83
CA THR A 627 21.18 1.19 -16.18
C THR A 627 19.72 1.64 -16.25
N GLY A 628 18.78 0.73 -16.13
CA GLY A 628 17.35 1.01 -16.01
C GLY A 628 16.93 1.39 -14.60
N TRP A 629 15.62 1.59 -14.41
CA TRP A 629 15.02 1.91 -13.11
C TRP A 629 15.27 0.84 -12.03
N ASP A 630 15.53 -0.40 -12.44
CA ASP A 630 15.80 -1.55 -11.58
C ASP A 630 17.29 -1.75 -11.27
N GLY A 631 18.17 -0.89 -11.80
CA GLY A 631 19.61 -0.96 -11.62
C GLY A 631 20.34 -1.91 -12.57
N ASP A 632 19.63 -2.63 -13.44
CA ASP A 632 20.23 -3.54 -14.42
C ASP A 632 20.44 -2.85 -15.79
N GLN A 633 21.20 -3.47 -16.69
CA GLN A 633 21.33 -2.98 -18.06
C GLN A 633 20.10 -3.37 -18.89
N GLY A 634 19.61 -2.44 -19.71
CA GLY A 634 18.47 -2.71 -20.58
C GLY A 634 18.76 -3.76 -21.66
N PRO A 635 17.76 -4.13 -22.43
CA PRO A 635 17.86 -5.29 -23.31
C PRO A 635 18.89 -5.13 -24.42
N LEU A 636 19.49 -6.26 -24.80
CA LEU A 636 20.37 -6.38 -25.97
C LEU A 636 19.64 -7.20 -27.04
N PRO A 637 19.05 -6.57 -28.07
CA PRO A 637 18.48 -7.30 -29.18
C PRO A 637 19.59 -8.08 -29.90
N ARG A 638 19.54 -9.41 -29.84
CA ARG A 638 20.37 -10.26 -30.68
C ARG A 638 19.46 -10.87 -31.75
N ALA A 639 19.71 -10.53 -33.01
CA ALA A 639 19.00 -11.18 -34.10
C ALA A 639 19.38 -12.66 -34.10
N VAL A 640 18.39 -13.52 -33.88
CA VAL A 640 18.53 -14.97 -34.09
C VAL A 640 18.33 -15.17 -35.59
N SER A 641 19.40 -15.49 -36.31
CA SER A 641 19.35 -15.90 -37.72
C SER A 641 19.06 -17.39 -37.85
#